data_AF-A0ABC8EID1-F1
#
_entry.id   AF-A0ABC8EID1-F1
#
_cell.length_a   1.000
_cell.length_b   1.000
_cell.length_c   1.000
_cell.angle_alpha   90.00
_cell.angle_beta   90.00
_cell.angle_gamma   90.00
#
_symmetry.space_group_name_H-M   'P 1'
#
loop_
_entity.id
_entity.type
_entity.pdbx_description
1 polymer ?
#
loop_
_entity_poly.entity_id
_entity_poly.type
_entity_poly.pdbx_seq_one_letter_code
_entity_poly.pdbx_strand_id
1 'polypeptide(L)'
;MGNVPSTILNKLAELSQNEEILRGKVELTVIYNLAPENIRIAVENLGGSFENLGYNFGIITLNIKDIEKISKAPGVQYVELPKAVYTSDLGSNRASCVIPLQEIYKLTGEGVLLGFIDSGIDYTHPAFIDENENTRIEYIKDYSEEGKVWNKEDINRALKSENPLSIVPQVDTVGHGTHVAGIACAGGNINKNLYGVAYKSSIAMVKITPRGNINYAKDTLIMRGIKFLIEKSKELNKPLVINLSFSTNDGSHKGSSLFEQYINTVCRLEPISFVVAAGNEGDRAHHVGDIVKEEQSIPINVSQGERGLILQIYKDIINNFTIEIINPSSNSSGKIILDEGYKEVNIGRDKLYIYNTGPKPYNMNGEIIITILPNNDFILSGIWKLNITCKDDYKGKYDIWMPISESLNPNTKFLEPNVYNTLGIPATVENVISVGSYNYLTNTISSFSGRGSLYEKAYLKPDIVAPGEEILSSVPRGRFDTKSGTSMAAPQVAGICALFMQWGVLQGRDPFLYGDRLKYYLLKGARRNRPNLNYPNETWGYGEICAGDSFNILRAEGESREVMVKIRQDKNIEYNRYLIEYDGDIVSKMKTIDYADVFILDEDYAVLIVEEGKEEQLEKDLKEIVYVERNYIFSLTDIDPKETSHINEFHEYPYLNLTGRGVLVGILDTGIDYLNTEFINEDNTTRIERMWDQTDNKGPNPKSIPYGTEYFRDDINKAIKAKLENKNPYDIVPLKDDISHGTKMAGVIGAKGKNPEVKGAAPDCEFAVVKLRPMNEEEMVEQLGHNFIKEPLYDTVSIITAIKYLYNVGKELNKPMVIYIPLGSNGGPHDGNTILEKYIDNISNIRGLAVVTGTGNQGESSTHTSGTLQKSGDIKTIELKVGPFEKDLTFGIWCKKPDKISIGITSPAGENIEKVSAKIKEKEEIDLVFEGSKVFIEYYLPEELTGDELILVKIENIREGIWRFNLIGDLIVNGRYDAWLPQEPIIDKETQFLNSTPYTTIQMPSSSKSILSTSFYNQNNNSILGESSRGYTRDGRIVPDITTGGLNIKTIDNSGRVVMVSGSSAASAIYAGACALMFQWGIVEGNDPTLYAVKLKTYFIRGATRRESDSYPNPEWGYGILNLRGVFENVRSKTNNKRNIFIRIPKFIIK
;
A
#
# COMPACT_ATOMS: atom_id res chain seq x y z
N MET A 1 28.53 -57.35 -25.99
CA MET A 1 27.11 -57.24 -25.59
C MET A 1 26.58 -55.97 -26.23
N GLY A 2 25.59 -56.11 -27.13
CA GLY A 2 24.96 -54.99 -27.83
C GLY A 2 23.98 -54.28 -26.89
N ASN A 3 24.21 -53.00 -26.64
CA ASN A 3 23.48 -52.22 -25.64
C ASN A 3 22.80 -50.97 -26.20
N VAL A 4 22.68 -50.81 -27.52
CA VAL A 4 21.82 -49.76 -28.09
C VAL A 4 20.60 -50.42 -28.72
N PRO A 5 19.41 -50.32 -28.10
CA PRO A 5 18.17 -50.82 -28.67
C PRO A 5 17.95 -50.30 -30.09
N SER A 6 17.46 -51.15 -30.99
CA SER A 6 17.11 -50.79 -32.38
C SER A 6 16.12 -49.62 -32.45
N THR A 7 15.29 -49.44 -31.42
CA THR A 7 14.41 -48.28 -31.24
C THR A 7 15.18 -46.97 -31.02
N ILE A 8 16.32 -46.99 -30.33
CA ILE A 8 17.18 -45.81 -30.15
C ILE A 8 17.96 -45.50 -31.44
N LEU A 9 18.47 -46.52 -32.13
CA LEU A 9 19.15 -46.35 -33.43
C LEU A 9 18.20 -45.77 -34.50
N ASN A 10 16.95 -46.22 -34.56
CA ASN A 10 15.95 -45.67 -35.48
C ASN A 10 15.58 -44.22 -35.11
N LYS A 11 15.49 -43.90 -33.82
CA LYS A 11 15.19 -42.53 -33.35
C LYS A 11 16.34 -41.56 -33.61
N LEU A 12 17.59 -42.02 -33.49
CA LEU A 12 18.79 -41.26 -33.89
C LEU A 12 18.86 -41.04 -35.40
N ALA A 13 18.36 -41.99 -36.21
CA ALA A 13 18.27 -41.86 -37.66
C ALA A 13 17.18 -40.88 -38.12
N GLU A 14 16.08 -40.75 -37.37
CA GLU A 14 15.06 -39.71 -37.60
C GLU A 14 15.58 -38.32 -37.20
N LEU A 15 16.29 -38.20 -36.07
CA LEU A 15 16.84 -36.93 -35.60
C LEU A 15 17.92 -36.34 -36.54
N SER A 16 18.70 -37.19 -37.21
CA SER A 16 19.74 -36.75 -38.17
C SER A 16 19.22 -36.42 -39.57
N GLN A 17 17.94 -36.69 -39.87
CA GLN A 17 17.32 -36.30 -41.15
C GLN A 17 16.87 -34.83 -41.20
N ASN A 18 16.88 -34.13 -40.05
CA ASN A 18 16.42 -32.73 -39.95
C ASN A 18 17.51 -31.68 -40.29
N GLU A 19 18.74 -32.09 -40.60
CA GLU A 19 19.78 -31.19 -41.12
C GLU A 19 20.17 -31.62 -42.55
N GLU A 20 19.99 -30.72 -43.53
CA GLU A 20 20.36 -30.95 -44.94
C GLU A 20 21.84 -31.37 -45.12
N ILE A 21 22.68 -31.13 -44.11
CA ILE A 21 24.12 -31.31 -44.11
C ILE A 21 24.55 -32.76 -43.80
N LEU A 22 23.75 -33.57 -43.09
CA LEU A 22 24.24 -34.83 -42.50
C LEU A 22 23.78 -36.14 -43.15
N ARG A 23 22.91 -36.17 -44.17
CA ARG A 23 22.54 -37.34 -45.04
C ARG A 23 23.00 -38.75 -44.57
N GLY A 24 22.52 -39.23 -43.42
CA GLY A 24 22.80 -40.59 -42.91
C GLY A 24 24.10 -40.77 -42.10
N LYS A 25 24.77 -39.68 -41.73
CA LYS A 25 25.91 -39.61 -40.80
C LYS A 25 25.49 -39.01 -39.46
N VAL A 26 26.29 -39.24 -38.42
CA VAL A 26 26.15 -38.72 -37.06
C VAL A 26 27.47 -38.07 -36.64
N GLU A 27 27.40 -36.92 -35.98
CA GLU A 27 28.53 -36.29 -35.31
C GLU A 27 28.58 -36.72 -33.84
N LEU A 28 29.79 -36.87 -33.30
CA LEU A 28 30.05 -37.21 -31.91
C LEU A 28 31.18 -36.33 -31.39
N THR A 29 30.99 -35.74 -30.21
CA THR A 29 32.08 -35.12 -29.47
C THR A 29 32.88 -36.23 -28.78
N VAL A 30 34.20 -36.25 -28.99
CA VAL A 30 35.09 -37.29 -28.44
C VAL A 30 36.11 -36.71 -27.48
N ILE A 31 36.38 -37.44 -26.40
CA ILE A 31 37.59 -37.29 -25.59
C ILE A 31 38.53 -38.43 -25.96
N TYR A 32 39.79 -38.10 -26.27
CA TYR A 32 40.79 -39.08 -26.71
C TYR A 32 42.11 -38.94 -25.93
N ASN A 33 42.90 -40.01 -25.83
CA ASN A 33 44.15 -40.02 -25.06
C ASN A 33 45.41 -40.38 -25.85
N LEU A 34 45.32 -40.41 -27.18
CA LEU A 34 46.46 -40.59 -28.09
C LEU A 34 46.73 -39.31 -28.89
N ALA A 35 47.84 -39.30 -29.64
CA ALA A 35 48.12 -38.22 -30.58
C ALA A 35 46.92 -38.07 -31.57
N PRO A 36 46.49 -36.83 -31.89
CA PRO A 36 45.32 -36.59 -32.76
C PRO A 36 45.37 -37.34 -34.09
N GLU A 37 46.58 -37.49 -34.64
CA GLU A 37 46.83 -38.23 -35.88
C GLU A 37 46.43 -39.71 -35.79
N ASN A 38 46.65 -40.34 -34.64
CA ASN A 38 46.29 -41.75 -34.42
C ASN A 38 44.76 -41.92 -34.32
N ILE A 39 44.08 -40.92 -33.75
CA ILE A 39 42.61 -40.90 -33.68
C ILE A 39 42.03 -40.66 -35.08
N ARG A 40 42.63 -39.74 -35.85
CA ARG A 40 42.26 -39.49 -37.25
C ARG A 40 42.30 -40.78 -38.07
N ILE A 41 43.41 -41.50 -38.03
CA ILE A 41 43.57 -42.78 -38.75
C ILE A 41 42.54 -43.81 -38.29
N ALA A 42 42.29 -43.92 -36.97
CA ALA A 42 41.31 -44.86 -36.44
C ALA A 42 39.87 -44.54 -36.89
N VAL A 43 39.51 -43.26 -36.96
CA VAL A 43 38.20 -42.78 -37.40
C VAL A 43 38.02 -42.90 -38.92
N GLU A 44 39.06 -42.57 -39.70
CA GLU A 44 39.06 -42.71 -41.16
C GLU A 44 38.92 -44.17 -41.59
N ASN A 45 39.57 -45.11 -40.87
CA ASN A 45 39.39 -46.55 -41.10
C ASN A 45 37.96 -47.05 -40.84
N LEU A 46 37.17 -46.31 -40.07
CA LEU A 46 35.75 -46.58 -39.83
C LEU A 46 34.84 -45.85 -40.84
N GLY A 47 35.41 -45.17 -41.84
CA GLY A 47 34.67 -44.41 -42.85
C GLY A 47 34.15 -43.07 -42.34
N GLY A 48 34.68 -42.56 -41.23
CA GLY A 48 34.36 -41.26 -40.66
C GLY A 48 35.44 -40.20 -40.89
N SER A 49 35.17 -38.97 -40.47
CA SER A 49 36.15 -37.87 -40.41
C SER A 49 36.39 -37.46 -38.96
N PHE A 50 37.61 -37.03 -38.65
CA PHE A 50 37.99 -36.55 -37.32
C PHE A 50 38.52 -35.12 -37.39
N GLU A 51 37.93 -34.24 -36.60
CA GLU A 51 38.38 -32.88 -36.38
C GLU A 51 38.98 -32.76 -34.98
N ASN A 52 40.22 -32.29 -34.90
CA ASN A 52 40.91 -32.09 -33.64
C ASN A 52 40.61 -30.68 -33.10
N LEU A 53 39.97 -30.59 -31.93
CA LEU A 53 39.65 -29.33 -31.25
C LEU A 53 40.73 -28.88 -30.24
N GLY A 54 41.76 -29.70 -30.02
CA GLY A 54 42.78 -29.47 -29.00
C GLY A 54 42.39 -29.99 -27.62
N TYR A 55 43.35 -30.00 -26.67
CA TYR A 55 43.14 -30.41 -25.28
C TYR A 55 42.51 -31.81 -25.09
N ASN A 56 42.82 -32.77 -25.97
CA ASN A 56 42.24 -34.12 -25.97
C ASN A 56 40.74 -34.19 -26.35
N PHE A 57 40.19 -33.14 -26.97
CA PHE A 57 38.83 -33.11 -27.52
C PHE A 57 38.85 -33.09 -29.05
N GLY A 58 37.89 -33.77 -29.67
CA GLY A 58 37.67 -33.72 -31.12
C GLY A 58 36.22 -33.98 -31.50
N ILE A 59 35.91 -33.83 -32.78
CA ILE A 59 34.61 -34.17 -33.38
C ILE A 59 34.82 -35.33 -34.34
N ILE A 60 33.97 -36.35 -34.25
CA ILE A 60 33.96 -37.52 -35.11
C ILE A 60 32.65 -37.52 -35.90
N THR A 61 32.72 -37.50 -37.22
CA THR A 61 31.54 -37.62 -38.10
C THR A 61 31.59 -38.97 -38.81
N LEU A 62 30.62 -39.87 -38.59
CA LEU A 62 30.62 -41.22 -39.18
C LEU A 62 29.21 -41.68 -39.58
N ASN A 63 29.09 -42.78 -40.32
CA ASN A 63 27.77 -43.33 -40.66
C ASN A 63 27.07 -43.85 -39.39
N ILE A 64 25.77 -43.57 -39.25
CA ILE A 64 25.00 -43.96 -38.05
C ILE A 64 25.01 -45.47 -37.79
N LYS A 65 25.14 -46.28 -38.85
CA LYS A 65 25.25 -47.75 -38.77
C LYS A 65 26.57 -48.22 -38.15
N ASP A 66 27.58 -47.36 -38.16
CA ASP A 66 28.94 -47.66 -37.71
C ASP A 66 29.24 -47.07 -36.32
N ILE A 67 28.25 -46.45 -35.66
CA ILE A 67 28.39 -45.80 -34.35
C ILE A 67 28.96 -46.75 -33.28
N GLU A 68 28.58 -48.03 -33.28
CA GLU A 68 29.09 -49.00 -32.32
C GLU A 68 30.59 -49.28 -32.49
N LYS A 69 31.14 -49.07 -33.70
CA LYS A 69 32.54 -49.34 -33.99
C LYS A 69 33.46 -48.29 -33.35
N ILE A 70 32.96 -47.10 -33.03
CA ILE A 70 33.75 -46.04 -32.41
C ILE A 70 34.18 -46.38 -30.99
N SER A 71 33.35 -47.14 -30.27
CA SER A 71 33.66 -47.64 -28.91
C SER A 71 34.89 -48.57 -28.87
N LYS A 72 35.32 -49.07 -30.04
CA LYS A 72 36.47 -49.96 -30.22
C LYS A 72 37.67 -49.27 -30.86
N ALA A 73 37.56 -47.99 -31.20
CA ALA A 73 38.66 -47.23 -31.79
C ALA A 73 39.77 -47.00 -30.74
N PRO A 74 41.03 -47.42 -31.00
CA PRO A 74 42.12 -47.23 -30.06
C PRO A 74 42.35 -45.75 -29.75
N GLY A 75 42.33 -45.39 -28.47
CA GLY A 75 42.59 -44.04 -28.01
C GLY A 75 41.37 -43.15 -27.81
N VAL A 76 40.18 -43.61 -28.16
CA VAL A 76 38.90 -42.95 -27.81
C VAL A 76 38.52 -43.34 -26.39
N GLN A 77 38.41 -42.36 -25.48
CA GLN A 77 38.05 -42.58 -24.08
C GLN A 77 36.57 -42.44 -23.81
N TYR A 78 35.94 -41.46 -24.45
CA TYR A 78 34.53 -41.15 -24.26
C TYR A 78 33.97 -40.52 -25.53
N VAL A 79 32.73 -40.87 -25.89
CA VAL A 79 31.99 -40.24 -26.97
C VAL A 79 30.65 -39.76 -26.44
N GLU A 80 30.31 -38.52 -26.75
CA GLU A 80 29.04 -37.89 -26.42
C GLU A 80 28.34 -37.48 -27.72
N LEU A 81 27.02 -37.61 -27.79
CA LEU A 81 26.26 -36.99 -28.88
C LEU A 81 26.31 -35.46 -28.72
N PRO A 82 26.41 -34.69 -29.81
CA PRO A 82 26.26 -33.25 -29.76
C PRO A 82 24.90 -32.90 -29.17
N LYS A 83 24.90 -31.96 -28.22
CA LYS A 83 23.66 -31.49 -27.59
C LYS A 83 23.00 -30.50 -28.54
N ALA A 84 21.76 -30.80 -28.94
CA ALA A 84 20.91 -29.83 -29.62
C ALA A 84 20.61 -28.67 -28.67
N VAL A 85 21.05 -27.46 -29.02
CA VAL A 85 20.61 -26.21 -28.39
C VAL A 85 19.36 -25.76 -29.15
N TYR A 86 18.19 -25.90 -28.53
CA TYR A 86 16.93 -25.49 -29.14
C TYR A 86 16.71 -23.99 -28.90
N THR A 87 16.47 -23.23 -29.97
CA THR A 87 15.80 -21.93 -29.91
C THR A 87 14.32 -22.17 -30.18
N SER A 88 13.45 -21.96 -29.18
CA SER A 88 11.99 -21.96 -29.39
C SER A 88 11.30 -21.04 -28.38
N ASP A 89 10.69 -19.98 -28.89
CA ASP A 89 10.04 -18.86 -28.23
C ASP A 89 8.56 -19.08 -27.87
N LEU A 90 8.16 -20.33 -27.71
CA LEU A 90 7.04 -20.70 -26.82
C LEU A 90 7.48 -20.89 -25.36
N GLY A 91 8.79 -20.83 -25.07
CA GLY A 91 9.37 -21.19 -23.77
C GLY A 91 8.84 -20.36 -22.61
N SER A 92 8.88 -19.02 -22.73
CA SER A 92 8.40 -18.11 -21.69
C SER A 92 6.87 -18.18 -21.52
N ASN A 93 6.09 -18.17 -22.61
CA ASN A 93 4.63 -18.30 -22.56
C ASN A 93 4.18 -19.65 -21.98
N ARG A 94 4.93 -20.72 -22.22
CA ARG A 94 4.69 -22.03 -21.61
C ARG A 94 5.05 -22.04 -20.14
N ALA A 95 6.19 -21.46 -19.76
CA ALA A 95 6.61 -21.33 -18.35
C ALA A 95 5.56 -20.56 -17.53
N SER A 96 5.00 -19.49 -18.09
CA SER A 96 3.97 -18.66 -17.46
C SER A 96 2.53 -19.12 -17.70
N CYS A 97 2.32 -20.33 -18.23
CA CYS A 97 1.00 -20.94 -18.42
C CYS A 97 0.01 -20.12 -19.28
N VAL A 98 0.50 -19.39 -20.27
CA VAL A 98 -0.33 -18.51 -21.12
C VAL A 98 -1.11 -19.31 -22.18
N ILE A 99 -0.50 -20.37 -22.71
CA ILE A 99 -1.03 -21.14 -23.85
C ILE A 99 -2.47 -21.64 -23.64
N PRO A 100 -2.86 -22.19 -22.47
CA PRO A 100 -4.25 -22.57 -22.22
C PRO A 100 -5.26 -21.43 -22.40
N LEU A 101 -4.92 -20.20 -22.02
CA LEU A 101 -5.81 -19.03 -22.18
C LEU A 101 -6.04 -18.71 -23.65
N GLN A 102 -4.98 -18.78 -24.46
CA GLN A 102 -5.05 -18.50 -25.88
C GLN A 102 -5.74 -19.63 -26.67
N GLU A 103 -5.38 -20.88 -26.39
CA GLU A 103 -5.83 -22.02 -27.18
C GLU A 103 -7.20 -22.55 -26.76
N ILE A 104 -7.47 -22.62 -25.45
CA ILE A 104 -8.71 -23.18 -24.90
C ILE A 104 -9.76 -22.09 -24.75
N TYR A 105 -9.42 -21.01 -24.04
CA TYR A 105 -10.37 -19.95 -23.68
C TYR A 105 -10.47 -18.84 -24.74
N LYS A 106 -9.66 -18.92 -25.80
CA LYS A 106 -9.64 -17.97 -26.92
C LYS A 106 -9.43 -16.52 -26.48
N LEU A 107 -8.70 -16.32 -25.38
CA LEU A 107 -8.29 -14.99 -24.91
C LEU A 107 -7.06 -14.54 -25.68
N THR A 108 -7.14 -13.35 -26.26
CA THR A 108 -6.15 -12.80 -27.20
C THR A 108 -5.70 -11.38 -26.83
N GLY A 109 -6.37 -10.76 -25.85
CA GLY A 109 -6.23 -9.36 -25.47
C GLY A 109 -6.98 -8.39 -26.39
N GLU A 110 -7.78 -8.90 -27.33
CA GLU A 110 -8.58 -8.08 -28.24
C GLU A 110 -9.53 -7.16 -27.45
N GLY A 111 -9.55 -5.88 -27.84
CA GLY A 111 -10.33 -4.83 -27.20
C GLY A 111 -9.64 -4.14 -26.02
N VAL A 112 -8.54 -4.69 -25.49
CA VAL A 112 -7.75 -4.06 -24.41
C VAL A 112 -6.63 -3.20 -25.01
N LEU A 113 -6.36 -2.05 -24.39
CA LEU A 113 -5.26 -1.15 -24.74
C LEU A 113 -4.05 -1.45 -23.84
N LEU A 114 -2.93 -1.84 -24.45
CA LEU A 114 -1.65 -1.99 -23.78
C LEU A 114 -0.79 -0.74 -24.03
N GLY A 115 -0.60 0.04 -22.97
CA GLY A 115 0.21 1.26 -22.97
C GLY A 115 1.63 1.00 -22.51
N PHE A 116 2.61 1.46 -23.28
CA PHE A 116 4.04 1.39 -22.97
C PHE A 116 4.60 2.79 -22.85
N ILE A 117 5.38 3.05 -21.80
CA ILE A 117 6.18 4.27 -21.69
C ILE A 117 7.64 3.83 -21.75
N ASP A 118 8.30 4.04 -22.89
CA ASP A 118 9.60 3.41 -23.21
C ASP A 118 10.45 4.22 -24.21
N SER A 119 11.39 3.58 -24.91
CA SER A 119 12.30 4.18 -25.90
C SER A 119 11.66 4.44 -27.27
N GLY A 120 10.37 4.12 -27.41
CA GLY A 120 9.63 4.12 -28.65
C GLY A 120 9.39 2.72 -29.19
N ILE A 121 8.79 2.65 -30.37
CA ILE A 121 8.45 1.39 -31.05
C ILE A 121 8.86 1.48 -32.52
N ASP A 122 9.31 0.37 -33.11
CA ASP A 122 9.37 0.24 -34.56
C ASP A 122 7.99 -0.13 -35.11
N TYR A 123 7.19 0.88 -35.45
CA TYR A 123 5.82 0.69 -35.95
C TYR A 123 5.76 -0.01 -37.32
N THR A 124 6.90 -0.13 -38.03
CA THR A 124 6.99 -0.84 -39.31
C THR A 124 7.21 -2.34 -39.15
N HIS A 125 7.44 -2.80 -37.93
CA HIS A 125 7.66 -4.22 -37.65
C HIS A 125 6.39 -5.03 -37.95
N PRO A 126 6.47 -6.15 -38.70
CA PRO A 126 5.31 -7.00 -39.01
C PRO A 126 4.55 -7.55 -37.80
N ALA A 127 5.16 -7.49 -36.60
CA ALA A 127 4.58 -8.00 -35.36
C ALA A 127 3.48 -7.07 -34.80
N PHE A 128 3.44 -5.83 -35.26
CA PHE A 128 2.49 -4.79 -34.84
C PHE A 128 1.50 -4.41 -35.94
N ILE A 129 1.45 -5.21 -37.00
CA ILE A 129 0.55 -5.06 -38.15
C ILE A 129 -0.43 -6.24 -38.12
N ASP A 130 -1.72 -5.96 -38.28
CA ASP A 130 -2.77 -6.98 -38.29
C ASP A 130 -2.84 -7.73 -39.63
N GLU A 131 -3.72 -8.72 -39.68
CA GLU A 131 -3.93 -9.58 -40.86
C GLU A 131 -4.44 -8.80 -42.09
N ASN A 132 -4.97 -7.59 -41.90
CA ASN A 132 -5.49 -6.70 -42.94
C ASN A 132 -4.46 -5.61 -43.35
N GLU A 133 -3.19 -5.79 -43.01
CA GLU A 133 -2.09 -4.86 -43.27
C GLU A 133 -2.26 -3.47 -42.63
N ASN A 134 -3.07 -3.36 -41.57
CA ASN A 134 -3.20 -2.14 -40.78
C ASN A 134 -2.42 -2.25 -39.46
N THR A 135 -1.95 -1.13 -38.93
CA THR A 135 -1.29 -1.12 -37.63
C THR A 135 -2.27 -1.47 -36.50
N ARG A 136 -1.76 -2.16 -35.49
CA ARG A 136 -2.42 -2.35 -34.18
C ARG A 136 -2.08 -1.24 -33.18
N ILE A 137 -1.21 -0.31 -33.57
CA ILE A 137 -0.80 0.83 -32.74
C ILE A 137 -1.84 1.95 -32.91
N GLU A 138 -2.57 2.24 -31.83
CA GLU A 138 -3.56 3.30 -31.78
C GLU A 138 -2.88 4.68 -31.70
N TYR A 139 -1.81 4.77 -30.89
CA TYR A 139 -1.12 6.04 -30.62
C TYR A 139 0.39 5.88 -30.42
N ILE A 140 1.15 6.82 -30.98
CA ILE A 140 2.57 7.07 -30.66
C ILE A 140 2.73 8.51 -30.20
N LYS A 141 3.24 8.71 -28.98
CA LYS A 141 3.64 10.02 -28.43
C LYS A 141 5.16 10.07 -28.33
N ASP A 142 5.83 11.06 -28.93
CA ASP A 142 7.28 11.21 -28.85
C ASP A 142 7.70 12.53 -28.18
N TYR A 143 8.19 12.44 -26.93
CA TYR A 143 8.69 13.59 -26.17
C TYR A 143 10.08 14.06 -26.62
N SER A 144 10.80 13.30 -27.44
CA SER A 144 12.07 13.73 -28.04
C SER A 144 11.88 14.74 -29.20
N GLU A 145 10.67 14.86 -29.74
CA GLU A 145 10.30 15.79 -30.83
C GLU A 145 9.14 16.70 -30.38
N GLU A 146 9.37 17.53 -29.36
CA GLU A 146 8.40 18.52 -28.81
C GLU A 146 7.06 17.91 -28.33
N GLY A 147 6.97 16.58 -28.15
CA GLY A 147 5.75 15.91 -27.73
C GLY A 147 4.75 15.70 -28.88
N LYS A 148 5.20 15.45 -30.11
CA LYS A 148 4.31 15.13 -31.24
C LYS A 148 3.53 13.83 -31.00
N VAL A 149 2.30 13.77 -31.51
CA VAL A 149 1.39 12.61 -31.44
C VAL A 149 1.07 12.16 -32.86
N TRP A 150 1.11 10.84 -33.09
CA TRP A 150 0.57 10.20 -34.29
C TRP A 150 -0.49 9.19 -33.88
N ASN A 151 -1.60 9.20 -34.58
CA ASN A 151 -2.69 8.24 -34.38
C ASN A 151 -2.60 7.09 -35.39
N LYS A 152 -3.50 6.12 -35.26
CA LYS A 152 -3.63 4.97 -36.13
C LYS A 152 -3.70 5.33 -37.62
N GLU A 153 -4.44 6.38 -37.98
CA GLU A 153 -4.58 6.81 -39.38
C GLU A 153 -3.26 7.32 -39.96
N ASP A 154 -2.50 8.11 -39.19
CA ASP A 154 -1.19 8.61 -39.61
C ASP A 154 -0.18 7.47 -39.79
N ILE A 155 -0.19 6.49 -38.87
CA ILE A 155 0.68 5.32 -38.92
C ILE A 155 0.32 4.44 -40.12
N ASN A 156 -0.96 4.18 -40.37
CA ASN A 156 -1.41 3.44 -41.55
C ASN A 156 -1.05 4.16 -42.86
N ARG A 157 -1.12 5.50 -42.88
CA ARG A 157 -0.66 6.29 -44.03
C ARG A 157 0.85 6.15 -44.24
N ALA A 158 1.62 6.11 -43.15
CA ALA A 158 3.06 5.86 -43.19
C ALA A 158 3.39 4.47 -43.72
N LEU A 159 2.71 3.42 -43.25
CA LEU A 159 2.93 2.03 -43.68
C LEU A 159 2.68 1.81 -45.18
N LYS A 160 1.77 2.58 -45.79
CA LYS A 160 1.46 2.53 -47.22
C LYS A 160 2.41 3.37 -48.09
N SER A 161 3.31 4.13 -47.48
CA SER A 161 4.30 4.96 -48.18
C SER A 161 5.59 4.17 -48.44
N GLU A 162 6.24 4.43 -49.59
CA GLU A 162 7.58 3.90 -49.87
C GLU A 162 8.65 4.40 -48.87
N ASN A 163 8.37 5.52 -48.18
CA ASN A 163 9.21 6.06 -47.13
C ASN A 163 8.38 6.41 -45.88
N PRO A 164 8.05 5.42 -45.01
CA PRO A 164 7.21 5.62 -43.84
C PRO A 164 7.71 6.73 -42.90
N LEU A 165 9.02 6.84 -42.74
CA LEU A 165 9.67 7.83 -41.87
C LEU A 165 9.48 9.28 -42.33
N SER A 166 9.07 9.52 -43.58
CA SER A 166 8.71 10.86 -44.04
C SER A 166 7.37 11.37 -43.47
N ILE A 167 6.49 10.45 -43.04
CA ILE A 167 5.16 10.75 -42.50
C ILE A 167 5.18 10.65 -40.97
N VAL A 168 5.66 9.52 -40.46
CA VAL A 168 5.86 9.27 -39.03
C VAL A 168 7.36 9.11 -38.78
N PRO A 169 8.10 10.21 -38.50
CA PRO A 169 9.55 10.19 -38.30
C PRO A 169 9.98 9.60 -36.94
N GLN A 170 9.11 8.84 -36.27
CA GLN A 170 9.45 8.18 -35.03
C GLN A 170 10.23 6.89 -35.32
N VAL A 171 11.36 6.73 -34.63
CA VAL A 171 12.19 5.52 -34.68
C VAL A 171 12.59 5.15 -33.26
N ASP A 172 12.56 3.86 -32.96
CA ASP A 172 13.19 3.32 -31.76
C ASP A 172 14.66 3.02 -32.06
N THR A 173 15.53 3.99 -31.80
CA THR A 173 16.98 3.86 -32.05
C THR A 173 17.68 2.95 -31.05
N VAL A 174 17.01 2.65 -29.92
CA VAL A 174 17.54 1.81 -28.84
C VAL A 174 17.11 0.36 -29.03
N GLY A 175 15.87 0.14 -29.48
CA GLY A 175 15.27 -1.17 -29.64
C GLY A 175 14.72 -1.78 -28.35
N HIS A 176 14.73 -1.05 -27.23
CA HIS A 176 14.22 -1.54 -25.94
C HIS A 176 12.69 -1.59 -25.96
N GLY A 177 12.02 -0.48 -26.26
CA GLY A 177 10.55 -0.42 -26.31
C GLY A 177 9.94 -1.31 -27.38
N THR A 178 10.60 -1.48 -28.53
CA THR A 178 10.19 -2.46 -29.56
C THR A 178 10.22 -3.90 -29.02
N HIS A 179 11.23 -4.24 -28.22
CA HIS A 179 11.38 -5.58 -27.63
C HIS A 179 10.36 -5.83 -26.52
N VAL A 180 10.19 -4.85 -25.63
CA VAL A 180 9.17 -4.87 -24.56
C VAL A 180 7.76 -5.01 -25.15
N ALA A 181 7.40 -4.20 -26.15
CA ALA A 181 6.10 -4.27 -26.80
C ALA A 181 5.86 -5.62 -27.50
N GLY A 182 6.92 -6.22 -28.08
CA GLY A 182 6.82 -7.54 -28.71
C GLY A 182 6.46 -8.66 -27.73
N ILE A 183 7.06 -8.69 -26.54
CA ILE A 183 6.78 -9.72 -25.51
C ILE A 183 5.30 -9.70 -25.12
N ALA A 184 4.75 -8.51 -24.94
CA ALA A 184 3.35 -8.34 -24.58
C ALA A 184 2.40 -8.55 -25.77
N CYS A 185 2.75 -8.04 -26.96
CA CYS A 185 1.77 -7.78 -28.03
C CYS A 185 2.09 -8.39 -29.39
N ALA A 186 3.27 -8.97 -29.66
CA ALA A 186 3.63 -9.43 -31.01
C ALA A 186 2.56 -10.39 -31.57
N GLY A 187 2.14 -10.16 -32.82
CA GLY A 187 1.11 -10.93 -33.48
C GLY A 187 1.02 -10.59 -34.97
N GLY A 188 -0.12 -10.87 -35.60
CA GLY A 188 -0.30 -10.63 -37.04
C GLY A 188 0.38 -11.68 -37.91
N ASN A 189 0.86 -11.28 -39.09
CA ASN A 189 1.41 -12.20 -40.11
C ASN A 189 2.88 -12.59 -39.83
N ILE A 190 3.18 -13.05 -38.62
CA ILE A 190 4.49 -13.57 -38.20
C ILE A 190 4.37 -15.04 -37.77
N ASN A 191 5.50 -15.72 -37.55
CA ASN A 191 5.47 -17.08 -36.99
C ASN A 191 4.77 -17.05 -35.62
N LYS A 192 3.80 -17.94 -35.39
CA LYS A 192 3.04 -18.05 -34.13
C LYS A 192 3.92 -18.30 -32.91
N ASN A 193 5.11 -18.90 -33.09
CA ASN A 193 6.05 -19.07 -31.99
C ASN A 193 6.60 -17.73 -31.47
N LEU A 194 6.62 -16.69 -32.31
CA LEU A 194 7.05 -15.32 -31.99
C LEU A 194 5.92 -14.46 -31.42
N TYR A 195 4.76 -15.05 -31.10
CA TYR A 195 3.63 -14.29 -30.57
C TYR A 195 3.88 -13.87 -29.12
N GLY A 196 3.54 -12.61 -28.85
CA GLY A 196 3.39 -12.11 -27.49
C GLY A 196 2.15 -12.69 -26.81
N VAL A 197 1.99 -12.34 -25.55
CA VAL A 197 0.88 -12.86 -24.72
C VAL A 197 -0.49 -12.38 -25.21
N ALA A 198 -0.65 -11.08 -25.43
CA ALA A 198 -1.88 -10.42 -25.86
C ALA A 198 -1.78 -10.03 -27.35
N TYR A 199 -1.62 -11.03 -28.22
CA TYR A 199 -1.29 -10.88 -29.63
C TYR A 199 -2.36 -10.22 -30.52
N LYS A 200 -3.56 -9.89 -29.98
CA LYS A 200 -4.58 -9.07 -30.67
C LYS A 200 -4.93 -7.77 -29.95
N SER A 201 -4.19 -7.41 -28.89
CA SER A 201 -4.40 -6.14 -28.19
C SER A 201 -4.10 -4.92 -29.07
N SER A 202 -4.76 -3.80 -28.72
CA SER A 202 -4.42 -2.47 -29.20
C SER A 202 -3.18 -1.96 -28.45
N ILE A 203 -2.30 -1.23 -29.14
CA ILE A 203 -1.01 -0.77 -28.58
C ILE A 203 -0.98 0.75 -28.52
N ALA A 204 -0.48 1.33 -27.43
CA ALA A 204 -0.09 2.73 -27.35
C ALA A 204 1.34 2.86 -26.84
N MET A 205 2.16 3.68 -27.50
CA MET A 205 3.57 3.87 -27.16
C MET A 205 3.86 5.34 -26.82
N VAL A 206 4.48 5.57 -25.67
CA VAL A 206 5.00 6.87 -25.25
C VAL A 206 6.51 6.80 -25.18
N LYS A 207 7.18 7.47 -26.12
CA LYS A 207 8.64 7.59 -26.15
C LYS A 207 9.10 8.74 -25.24
N ILE A 208 9.92 8.40 -24.25
CA ILE A 208 10.46 9.35 -23.26
C ILE A 208 11.98 9.56 -23.38
N THR A 209 12.68 8.78 -24.19
CA THR A 209 14.14 8.86 -24.35
C THR A 209 14.57 9.78 -25.51
N PRO A 210 15.63 10.60 -25.33
CA PRO A 210 16.24 11.36 -26.43
C PRO A 210 16.93 10.46 -27.48
N ARG A 211 17.15 10.98 -28.70
CA ARG A 211 17.92 10.25 -29.73
C ARG A 211 19.32 9.88 -29.21
N GLY A 212 19.63 8.58 -29.21
CA GLY A 212 20.96 8.05 -28.89
C GLY A 212 21.33 7.99 -27.39
N ASN A 213 20.42 8.30 -26.46
CA ASN A 213 20.69 8.17 -25.03
C ASN A 213 19.58 7.35 -24.34
N ILE A 214 19.97 6.20 -23.78
CA ILE A 214 19.07 5.25 -23.11
C ILE A 214 18.73 5.73 -21.69
N ASN A 215 19.58 6.57 -21.09
CA ASN A 215 19.74 6.60 -19.63
C ASN A 215 19.09 7.82 -18.94
N TYR A 216 18.28 8.60 -19.65
CA TYR A 216 17.71 9.83 -19.07
C TYR A 216 16.26 10.04 -19.45
N ALA A 217 15.35 9.46 -18.67
CA ALA A 217 13.95 9.82 -18.64
C ALA A 217 13.63 10.48 -17.29
N LYS A 218 13.00 11.66 -17.33
CA LYS A 218 12.52 12.31 -16.11
C LYS A 218 11.20 11.69 -15.67
N ASP A 219 11.03 11.45 -14.38
CA ASP A 219 9.76 11.09 -13.72
C ASP A 219 8.57 11.91 -14.25
N THR A 220 8.75 13.22 -14.45
CA THR A 220 7.74 14.13 -15.01
C THR A 220 7.26 13.74 -16.42
N LEU A 221 8.11 13.14 -17.26
CA LEU A 221 7.71 12.64 -18.58
C LEU A 221 6.93 11.34 -18.45
N ILE A 222 7.28 10.48 -17.48
CA ILE A 222 6.52 9.27 -17.17
C ILE A 222 5.11 9.64 -16.70
N MET A 223 4.98 10.57 -15.74
CA MET A 223 3.67 11.05 -15.26
C MET A 223 2.80 11.62 -16.39
N ARG A 224 3.38 12.42 -17.30
CA ARG A 224 2.68 12.92 -18.49
C ARG A 224 2.31 11.81 -19.46
N GLY A 225 3.15 10.79 -19.61
CA GLY A 225 2.88 9.61 -20.41
C GLY A 225 1.70 8.79 -19.85
N ILE A 226 1.67 8.59 -18.53
CA ILE A 226 0.55 7.93 -17.83
C ILE A 226 -0.75 8.69 -18.09
N LYS A 227 -0.75 10.01 -17.86
CA LYS A 227 -1.92 10.85 -18.13
C LYS A 227 -2.41 10.72 -19.58
N PHE A 228 -1.49 10.78 -20.54
CA PHE A 228 -1.81 10.61 -21.95
C PHE A 228 -2.46 9.24 -22.23
N LEU A 229 -1.92 8.15 -21.68
CA LEU A 229 -2.47 6.81 -21.88
C LEU A 229 -3.89 6.67 -21.30
N ILE A 230 -4.15 7.27 -20.14
CA ILE A 230 -5.50 7.30 -19.53
C ILE A 230 -6.48 8.08 -20.40
N GLU A 231 -6.10 9.28 -20.85
CA GLU A 231 -6.93 10.09 -21.75
C GLU A 231 -7.27 9.31 -23.03
N LYS A 232 -6.31 8.59 -23.61
CA LYS A 232 -6.52 7.78 -24.82
C LYS A 232 -7.33 6.51 -24.57
N SER A 233 -7.19 5.89 -23.41
CA SER A 233 -8.05 4.77 -23.00
C SER A 233 -9.52 5.20 -22.91
N LYS A 234 -9.79 6.35 -22.28
CA LYS A 234 -11.14 6.93 -22.19
C LYS A 234 -11.69 7.31 -23.56
N GLU A 235 -10.88 7.94 -24.41
CA GLU A 235 -11.26 8.31 -25.77
C GLU A 235 -11.64 7.09 -26.63
N LEU A 236 -10.89 6.00 -26.49
CA LEU A 236 -11.12 4.76 -27.26
C LEU A 236 -12.17 3.84 -26.63
N ASN A 237 -12.62 4.14 -25.40
CA ASN A 237 -13.46 3.27 -24.57
C ASN A 237 -12.87 1.85 -24.44
N LYS A 238 -11.58 1.75 -24.11
CA LYS A 238 -10.85 0.48 -23.96
C LYS A 238 -10.24 0.37 -22.57
N PRO A 239 -10.35 -0.77 -21.87
CA PRO A 239 -9.61 -1.02 -20.63
C PRO A 239 -8.10 -0.88 -20.86
N LEU A 240 -7.37 -0.39 -19.86
CA LEU A 240 -5.96 -0.03 -20.00
C LEU A 240 -5.06 -0.83 -19.05
N VAL A 241 -4.02 -1.42 -19.63
CA VAL A 241 -2.86 -1.95 -18.90
C VAL A 241 -1.65 -1.10 -19.24
N ILE A 242 -0.94 -0.58 -18.22
CA ILE A 242 0.27 0.22 -18.40
C ILE A 242 1.49 -0.59 -17.98
N ASN A 243 2.44 -0.78 -18.89
CA ASN A 243 3.74 -1.39 -18.61
C ASN A 243 4.82 -0.32 -18.43
N LEU A 244 5.52 -0.34 -17.29
CA LEU A 244 6.68 0.50 -16.99
C LEU A 244 7.94 -0.36 -16.83
N SER A 245 8.79 -0.38 -17.86
CA SER A 245 10.06 -1.12 -17.88
C SER A 245 11.26 -0.23 -17.53
N PHE A 246 11.13 0.58 -16.48
CA PHE A 246 12.17 1.50 -15.97
C PHE A 246 12.17 1.49 -14.44
N SER A 247 13.33 1.76 -13.85
CA SER A 247 13.48 1.92 -12.40
C SER A 247 14.49 3.01 -12.07
N THR A 248 14.39 3.59 -10.88
CA THR A 248 15.41 4.48 -10.30
C THR A 248 15.71 4.10 -8.86
N ASN A 249 16.93 4.38 -8.41
CA ASN A 249 17.32 4.30 -7.00
C ASN A 249 17.07 5.63 -6.26
N ASP A 250 16.59 6.66 -6.96
CA ASP A 250 16.40 8.03 -6.46
C ASP A 250 15.10 8.18 -5.66
N GLY A 251 15.18 7.88 -4.36
CA GLY A 251 14.07 8.01 -3.43
C GLY A 251 14.20 7.09 -2.22
N SER A 252 13.16 7.04 -1.38
CA SER A 252 13.21 6.27 -0.13
C SER A 252 12.91 4.78 -0.29
N HIS A 253 12.44 4.37 -1.47
CA HIS A 253 11.96 3.02 -1.78
C HIS A 253 10.76 2.53 -0.94
N LYS A 254 9.96 3.47 -0.42
CA LYS A 254 8.79 3.18 0.47
C LYS A 254 7.44 3.60 -0.10
N GLY A 255 7.34 3.86 -1.41
CA GLY A 255 6.10 4.38 -2.01
C GLY A 255 5.79 5.85 -1.66
N SER A 256 6.76 6.59 -1.11
CA SER A 256 6.51 7.89 -0.48
C SER A 256 6.84 9.10 -1.36
N SER A 257 7.57 8.96 -2.47
CA SER A 257 7.83 10.09 -3.37
C SER A 257 6.54 10.59 -4.04
N LEU A 258 6.53 11.83 -4.52
CA LEU A 258 5.36 12.36 -5.26
C LEU A 258 5.08 11.56 -6.53
N PHE A 259 6.12 11.02 -7.17
CA PHE A 259 5.98 10.17 -8.34
C PHE A 259 5.29 8.85 -8.00
N GLU A 260 5.71 8.19 -6.91
CA GLU A 260 5.07 6.98 -6.39
C GLU A 260 3.63 7.25 -5.95
N GLN A 261 3.38 8.33 -5.20
CA GLN A 261 2.04 8.72 -4.77
C GLN A 261 1.11 9.03 -5.93
N TYR A 262 1.61 9.66 -7.01
CA TYR A 262 0.83 9.88 -8.22
C TYR A 262 0.40 8.55 -8.85
N ILE A 263 1.32 7.60 -9.04
CA ILE A 263 0.97 6.26 -9.57
C ILE A 263 -0.02 5.56 -8.64
N ASN A 264 0.22 5.61 -7.33
CA ASN A 264 -0.65 5.01 -6.32
C ASN A 264 -2.07 5.58 -6.36
N THR A 265 -2.19 6.90 -6.53
CA THR A 265 -3.48 7.59 -6.66
C THR A 265 -4.17 7.13 -7.94
N VAL A 266 -3.48 7.15 -9.08
CA VAL A 266 -4.05 6.69 -10.35
C VAL A 266 -4.50 5.23 -10.29
N CYS A 267 -3.74 4.33 -9.64
CA CYS A 267 -4.14 2.93 -9.42
C CYS A 267 -5.48 2.79 -8.67
N ARG A 268 -5.83 3.75 -7.81
CA ARG A 268 -7.05 3.74 -7.01
C ARG A 268 -8.22 4.39 -7.73
N LEU A 269 -7.96 5.45 -8.51
CA LEU A 269 -8.99 6.25 -9.14
C LEU A 269 -9.43 5.74 -10.53
N GLU A 270 -8.57 5.00 -11.24
CA GLU A 270 -8.82 4.63 -12.64
C GLU A 270 -8.89 3.10 -12.81
N PRO A 271 -9.78 2.56 -13.67
CA PRO A 271 -9.95 1.12 -13.89
C PRO A 271 -8.81 0.52 -14.74
N ILE A 272 -7.59 0.56 -14.19
CA ILE A 272 -6.37 0.23 -14.89
C ILE A 272 -5.49 -0.73 -14.09
N SER A 273 -4.61 -1.45 -14.78
CA SER A 273 -3.59 -2.29 -14.15
C SER A 273 -2.19 -1.80 -14.51
N PHE A 274 -1.41 -1.41 -13.52
CA PHE A 274 0.01 -1.10 -13.67
C PHE A 274 0.86 -2.34 -13.48
N VAL A 275 1.80 -2.55 -14.40
CA VAL A 275 2.83 -3.59 -14.31
C VAL A 275 4.19 -2.93 -14.42
N VAL A 276 5.04 -3.13 -13.40
CA VAL A 276 6.31 -2.40 -13.26
C VAL A 276 7.46 -3.39 -13.06
N ALA A 277 8.53 -3.23 -13.81
CA ALA A 277 9.74 -4.01 -13.67
C ALA A 277 10.45 -3.70 -12.33
N ALA A 278 10.91 -4.72 -11.61
CA ALA A 278 11.56 -4.55 -10.30
C ALA A 278 12.92 -3.81 -10.36
N GLY A 279 13.51 -3.66 -11.54
CA GLY A 279 14.85 -3.09 -11.72
C GLY A 279 15.96 -4.13 -11.72
N ASN A 280 17.15 -3.75 -12.21
CA ASN A 280 18.27 -4.67 -12.45
C ASN A 280 19.48 -4.43 -11.50
N GLU A 281 19.22 -3.88 -10.31
CA GLU A 281 20.26 -3.45 -9.36
C GLU A 281 20.62 -4.52 -8.32
N GLY A 282 20.04 -5.72 -8.39
CA GLY A 282 20.17 -6.78 -7.38
C GLY A 282 21.60 -7.29 -7.16
N ASP A 283 22.46 -7.21 -8.17
CA ASP A 283 23.88 -7.61 -8.11
C ASP A 283 24.86 -6.46 -8.42
N ARG A 284 24.37 -5.21 -8.50
CA ARG A 284 25.17 -4.04 -8.92
C ARG A 284 25.96 -3.39 -7.80
N ALA A 285 25.70 -3.77 -6.55
CA ALA A 285 26.38 -3.25 -5.37
C ALA A 285 26.26 -1.71 -5.21
N HIS A 286 25.08 -1.17 -5.56
CA HIS A 286 24.72 0.25 -5.44
C HIS A 286 23.83 0.56 -4.23
N HIS A 287 23.64 -0.41 -3.35
CA HIS A 287 22.92 -0.26 -2.11
C HIS A 287 23.72 -0.84 -0.94
N VAL A 288 23.68 -0.15 0.19
CA VAL A 288 24.08 -0.66 1.50
C VAL A 288 23.06 -0.20 2.54
N GLY A 289 22.64 -1.11 3.42
CA GLY A 289 21.70 -0.80 4.48
C GLY A 289 21.67 -1.90 5.52
N ASP A 290 21.49 -1.55 6.79
CA ASP A 290 21.42 -2.45 7.93
C ASP A 290 20.91 -1.68 9.17
N ILE A 291 20.91 -2.31 10.33
CA ILE A 291 20.80 -1.66 11.63
C ILE A 291 22.11 -0.92 11.92
N VAL A 292 22.01 0.37 12.24
CA VAL A 292 23.18 1.22 12.50
C VAL A 292 23.96 0.74 13.73
N LYS A 293 25.28 0.62 13.60
CA LYS A 293 26.19 0.37 14.74
C LYS A 293 26.62 1.70 15.38
N GLU A 294 27.17 1.66 16.58
CA GLU A 294 27.70 2.87 17.23
C GLU A 294 28.75 3.56 16.36
N GLU A 295 29.66 2.79 15.77
CA GLU A 295 30.59 3.22 14.72
C GLU A 295 30.64 2.18 13.61
N GLN A 296 30.64 2.63 12.36
CA GLN A 296 30.82 1.79 11.18
C GLN A 296 31.48 2.56 10.03
N SER A 297 32.16 1.85 9.15
CA SER A 297 32.84 2.42 7.98
C SER A 297 32.31 1.74 6.72
N ILE A 298 31.85 2.54 5.77
CA ILE A 298 31.29 2.07 4.50
C ILE A 298 32.30 2.37 3.39
N PRO A 299 33.01 1.34 2.89
CA PRO A 299 33.96 1.50 1.79
C PRO A 299 33.27 1.59 0.42
N ILE A 300 33.65 2.58 -0.37
CA ILE A 300 33.11 2.88 -1.70
C ILE A 300 34.26 2.89 -2.70
N ASN A 301 34.23 2.04 -3.71
CA ASN A 301 35.15 2.14 -4.83
C ASN A 301 34.60 3.14 -5.86
N VAL A 302 35.37 4.18 -6.18
CA VAL A 302 35.07 5.13 -7.26
C VAL A 302 36.02 4.86 -8.42
N SER A 303 35.48 4.51 -9.58
CA SER A 303 36.28 4.21 -10.77
C SER A 303 36.76 5.47 -11.48
N GLN A 304 37.67 5.30 -12.46
CA GLN A 304 38.11 6.42 -13.29
C GLN A 304 36.98 6.92 -14.20
N GLY A 305 36.97 8.23 -14.47
CA GLY A 305 36.01 8.85 -15.38
C GLY A 305 34.72 9.36 -14.73
N GLU A 306 34.57 9.22 -13.41
CA GLU A 306 33.41 9.72 -12.68
C GLU A 306 33.43 11.24 -12.55
N ARG A 307 32.41 11.92 -13.07
CA ARG A 307 32.27 13.39 -13.04
C ARG A 307 31.54 13.91 -11.81
N GLY A 308 30.87 13.02 -11.08
CA GLY A 308 30.05 13.32 -9.93
C GLY A 308 29.53 12.03 -9.31
N LEU A 309 29.42 11.96 -8.00
CA LEU A 309 28.81 10.83 -7.29
C LEU A 309 27.76 11.38 -6.33
N ILE A 310 26.55 10.86 -6.40
CA ILE A 310 25.45 11.23 -5.51
C ILE A 310 25.18 10.02 -4.63
N LEU A 311 25.07 10.23 -3.32
CA LEU A 311 24.64 9.23 -2.35
C LEU A 311 23.37 9.75 -1.68
N GLN A 312 22.34 8.91 -1.61
CA GLN A 312 21.12 9.21 -0.89
C GLN A 312 21.08 8.35 0.37
N ILE A 313 20.96 9.00 1.51
CA ILE A 313 20.93 8.36 2.83
C ILE A 313 19.54 8.55 3.42
N TYR A 314 18.96 7.43 3.84
CA TYR A 314 17.75 7.37 4.64
C TYR A 314 18.06 6.69 5.97
N LYS A 315 17.44 7.17 7.04
CA LYS A 315 17.63 6.64 8.39
C LYS A 315 16.35 6.77 9.20
N ASP A 316 16.22 5.95 10.24
CA ASP A 316 15.13 6.11 11.19
C ASP A 316 15.19 7.47 11.91
N ILE A 317 14.02 8.04 12.19
CA ILE A 317 13.87 9.40 12.70
C ILE A 317 14.57 9.64 14.05
N ILE A 318 14.67 8.60 14.88
CA ILE A 318 15.24 8.68 16.24
C ILE A 318 16.76 8.84 16.19
N ASN A 319 17.43 8.24 15.20
CA ASN A 319 18.89 8.20 15.17
C ASN A 319 19.52 9.50 14.66
N ASN A 320 20.50 10.03 15.38
CA ASN A 320 21.30 11.18 15.01
C ASN A 320 22.66 10.71 14.49
N PHE A 321 22.92 10.96 13.20
CA PHE A 321 24.16 10.54 12.55
C PHE A 321 25.19 11.66 12.51
N THR A 322 26.42 11.31 12.88
CA THR A 322 27.61 12.07 12.52
C THR A 322 28.37 11.29 11.46
N ILE A 323 28.75 11.95 10.37
CA ILE A 323 29.50 11.31 9.28
C ILE A 323 30.90 11.91 9.11
N GLU A 324 31.81 11.11 8.57
CA GLU A 324 33.12 11.56 8.11
C GLU A 324 33.43 10.85 6.80
N ILE A 325 33.78 11.61 5.76
CA ILE A 325 34.17 11.08 4.46
C ILE A 325 35.68 11.20 4.32
N ILE A 326 36.33 10.11 3.95
CA ILE A 326 37.77 10.04 3.71
C ILE A 326 38.02 9.63 2.27
N ASN A 327 38.81 10.42 1.55
CA ASN A 327 39.14 10.15 0.15
C ASN A 327 40.34 9.18 0.00
N PRO A 328 40.63 8.66 -1.21
CA PRO A 328 41.73 7.72 -1.44
C PRO A 328 43.13 8.26 -1.11
N SER A 329 43.30 9.59 -1.00
CA SER A 329 44.55 10.23 -0.58
C SER A 329 44.60 10.51 0.93
N SER A 330 43.70 9.92 1.71
CA SER A 330 43.57 10.09 3.16
C SER A 330 43.21 11.51 3.62
N ASN A 331 42.69 12.37 2.72
CA ASN A 331 42.09 13.62 3.15
C ASN A 331 40.72 13.31 3.78
N SER A 332 40.42 13.93 4.91
CA SER A 332 39.14 13.77 5.63
C SER A 332 38.29 15.03 5.52
N SER A 333 36.97 14.85 5.49
CA SER A 333 35.99 15.94 5.62
C SER A 333 35.90 16.50 7.05
N GLY A 334 36.52 15.83 8.03
CA GLY A 334 36.18 16.00 9.44
C GLY A 334 34.80 15.42 9.79
N LYS A 335 34.46 15.42 11.08
CA LYS A 335 33.15 14.95 11.56
C LYS A 335 32.07 15.99 11.28
N ILE A 336 31.01 15.56 10.61
CA ILE A 336 29.88 16.39 10.17
C ILE A 336 28.60 15.82 10.76
N ILE A 337 27.92 16.60 11.60
CA ILE A 337 26.60 16.23 12.12
C ILE A 337 25.56 16.41 10.99
N LEU A 338 24.68 15.45 10.78
CA LEU A 338 23.65 15.48 9.72
C LEU A 338 22.38 16.22 10.15
N ASP A 339 22.48 17.52 10.43
CA ASP A 339 21.33 18.39 10.74
C ASP A 339 20.63 18.90 9.46
N GLU A 340 19.37 19.31 9.59
CA GLU A 340 18.58 19.93 8.50
C GLU A 340 19.30 21.16 7.91
N GLY A 341 19.34 21.24 6.58
CA GLY A 341 19.98 22.32 5.84
C GLY A 341 21.10 21.85 4.92
N TYR A 342 21.92 22.81 4.47
CA TYR A 342 22.98 22.59 3.50
C TYR A 342 24.35 22.85 4.13
N LYS A 343 25.31 21.97 3.87
CA LYS A 343 26.71 22.07 4.27
C LYS A 343 27.63 21.80 3.08
N GLU A 344 28.74 22.51 3.01
CA GLU A 344 29.76 22.38 1.95
C GLU A 344 31.12 22.15 2.59
N VAL A 345 31.86 21.14 2.11
CA VAL A 345 33.16 20.74 2.67
C VAL A 345 34.15 20.42 1.56
N ASN A 346 35.36 20.96 1.65
CA ASN A 346 36.45 20.63 0.72
C ASN A 346 37.21 19.40 1.22
N ILE A 347 37.51 18.45 0.33
CA ILE A 347 38.27 17.24 0.64
C ILE A 347 39.37 17.02 -0.41
N GLY A 348 40.56 17.57 -0.14
CA GLY A 348 41.65 17.58 -1.11
C GLY A 348 41.27 18.33 -2.39
N ARG A 349 41.15 17.59 -3.50
CA ARG A 349 40.79 18.13 -4.83
C ARG A 349 39.30 18.03 -5.17
N ASP A 350 38.51 17.42 -4.32
CA ASP A 350 37.08 17.22 -4.50
C ASP A 350 36.30 18.05 -3.47
N LYS A 351 35.01 18.24 -3.72
CA LYS A 351 34.11 19.00 -2.86
C LYS A 351 32.85 18.20 -2.57
N LEU A 352 32.42 18.26 -1.32
CA LEU A 352 31.24 17.59 -0.79
C LEU A 352 30.13 18.62 -0.57
N TYR A 353 28.95 18.30 -1.08
CA TYR A 353 27.72 19.04 -0.87
C TYR A 353 26.76 18.13 -0.12
N ILE A 354 26.40 18.49 1.11
CA ILE A 354 25.52 17.70 1.96
C ILE A 354 24.25 18.49 2.19
N TYR A 355 23.12 17.90 1.84
CA TYR A 355 21.81 18.50 2.04
C TYR A 355 20.91 17.52 2.79
N ASN A 356 20.40 17.93 3.94
CA ASN A 356 19.38 17.20 4.68
C ASN A 356 18.08 18.00 4.61
N THR A 357 17.03 17.43 4.02
CA THR A 357 15.73 18.10 3.87
C THR A 357 15.01 18.33 5.19
N GLY A 358 15.36 17.57 6.24
CA GLY A 358 14.46 17.38 7.38
C GLY A 358 13.16 16.66 6.96
N PRO A 359 12.13 16.65 7.81
CA PRO A 359 10.87 15.99 7.49
C PRO A 359 10.17 16.63 6.28
N LYS A 360 9.68 15.81 5.36
CA LYS A 360 8.91 16.23 4.17
C LYS A 360 7.41 16.25 4.47
N PRO A 361 6.59 16.94 3.65
CA PRO A 361 5.12 16.95 3.78
C PRO A 361 4.40 15.59 3.68
N TYR A 362 5.12 14.51 3.46
CA TYR A 362 4.55 13.17 3.24
C TYR A 362 5.53 12.07 3.69
N ASN A 363 6.64 12.44 4.36
CA ASN A 363 7.65 11.48 4.83
C ASN A 363 8.42 12.05 6.03
N MET A 364 8.32 11.37 7.17
CA MET A 364 8.93 11.80 8.45
C MET A 364 10.46 11.68 8.47
N ASN A 365 11.03 10.70 7.75
CA ASN A 365 12.46 10.42 7.76
C ASN A 365 13.27 11.41 6.92
N GLY A 366 12.61 12.17 6.03
CA GLY A 366 13.27 13.12 5.15
C GLY A 366 14.20 12.45 4.14
N GLU A 367 15.10 13.23 3.56
CA GLU A 367 16.13 12.77 2.63
C GLU A 367 17.45 13.48 2.90
N ILE A 368 18.54 12.73 2.89
CA ILE A 368 19.90 13.25 3.03
C ILE A 368 20.66 12.95 1.75
N ILE A 369 21.06 13.98 1.03
CA ILE A 369 21.79 13.89 -0.23
C ILE A 369 23.23 14.33 0.01
N ILE A 370 24.19 13.46 -0.34
CA ILE A 370 25.61 13.79 -0.38
C ILE A 370 26.06 13.76 -1.84
N THR A 371 26.50 14.90 -2.36
CA THR A 371 27.05 15.01 -3.71
C THR A 371 28.55 15.28 -3.64
N ILE A 372 29.33 14.39 -4.22
CA ILE A 372 30.78 14.53 -4.40
C ILE A 372 31.01 15.06 -5.81
N LEU A 373 31.59 16.25 -5.94
CA LEU A 373 31.99 16.83 -7.22
C LEU A 373 33.50 17.09 -7.23
N PRO A 374 34.17 16.87 -8.37
CA PRO A 374 35.57 17.25 -8.51
C PRO A 374 35.71 18.76 -8.66
N ASN A 375 36.82 19.34 -8.18
CA ASN A 375 37.20 20.70 -8.58
C ASN A 375 37.80 20.75 -10.01
N ASN A 376 38.19 19.59 -10.55
CA ASN A 376 38.67 19.39 -11.93
C ASN A 376 37.68 18.51 -12.72
N ASP A 377 38.10 17.82 -13.78
CA ASP A 377 37.21 17.06 -14.67
C ASP A 377 36.60 15.77 -14.04
N PHE A 378 37.29 15.13 -13.08
CA PHE A 378 36.89 13.83 -12.53
C PHE A 378 37.21 13.67 -11.03
N ILE A 379 36.34 12.95 -10.31
CA ILE A 379 36.52 12.57 -8.91
C ILE A 379 37.81 11.75 -8.77
N LEU A 380 38.49 11.86 -7.62
CA LEU A 380 39.59 10.97 -7.30
C LEU A 380 39.14 9.50 -7.28
N SER A 381 39.65 8.71 -8.23
CA SER A 381 39.41 7.26 -8.29
C SER A 381 40.13 6.53 -7.16
N GLY A 382 39.51 5.49 -6.62
CA GLY A 382 40.04 4.66 -5.54
C GLY A 382 38.98 4.39 -4.47
N ILE A 383 39.42 3.90 -3.32
CA ILE A 383 38.54 3.57 -2.19
C ILE A 383 38.31 4.80 -1.32
N TRP A 384 37.08 5.29 -1.33
CA TRP A 384 36.54 6.26 -0.39
C TRP A 384 35.96 5.53 0.82
N LYS A 385 35.92 6.20 1.97
CA LYS A 385 35.29 5.68 3.19
C LYS A 385 34.26 6.67 3.70
N LEU A 386 33.04 6.22 3.93
CA LEU A 386 32.00 6.95 4.66
C LEU A 386 31.89 6.34 6.06
N ASN A 387 32.45 7.02 7.05
CA ASN A 387 32.32 6.63 8.45
C ASN A 387 31.02 7.22 9.02
N ILE A 388 30.24 6.41 9.71
CA ILE A 388 29.01 6.81 10.39
C ILE A 388 29.16 6.51 11.88
N THR A 389 28.85 7.50 12.72
CA THR A 389 28.76 7.37 14.18
C THR A 389 27.33 7.68 14.62
N CYS A 390 26.73 6.78 15.40
CA CYS A 390 25.40 6.93 15.99
C CYS A 390 25.46 6.65 17.49
N LYS A 391 25.34 7.71 18.31
CA LYS A 391 25.46 7.61 19.78
C LYS A 391 24.15 7.37 20.52
N ASP A 392 23.01 7.40 19.83
CA ASP A 392 21.71 7.16 20.46
C ASP A 392 21.57 5.70 20.91
N ASP A 393 20.84 5.45 21.99
CA ASP A 393 20.65 4.10 22.54
C ASP A 393 19.86 3.19 21.59
N TYR A 394 18.82 3.74 20.96
CA TYR A 394 18.12 3.06 19.89
C TYR A 394 19.04 2.90 18.68
N LYS A 395 19.16 1.70 18.12
CA LYS A 395 19.86 1.47 16.85
C LYS A 395 18.81 1.12 15.78
N GLY A 396 18.45 2.11 14.98
CA GLY A 396 17.50 1.97 13.89
C GLY A 396 18.16 1.64 12.56
N LYS A 397 17.34 1.57 11.52
CA LYS A 397 17.75 1.21 10.17
C LYS A 397 18.36 2.41 9.46
N TYR A 398 19.27 2.12 8.54
CA TYR A 398 19.72 3.06 7.53
C TYR A 398 19.84 2.36 6.18
N ASP A 399 19.64 3.13 5.12
CA ASP A 399 19.82 2.68 3.75
C ASP A 399 20.55 3.79 2.98
N ILE A 400 21.50 3.40 2.13
CA ILE A 400 22.28 4.30 1.27
C ILE A 400 22.27 3.77 -0.15
N TRP A 401 21.78 4.59 -1.07
CA TRP A 401 21.75 4.27 -2.49
C TRP A 401 22.68 5.15 -3.32
N MET A 402 23.25 4.55 -4.34
CA MET A 402 23.88 5.20 -5.49
C MET A 402 22.90 5.25 -6.67
N PRO A 403 23.11 6.16 -7.65
CA PRO A 403 22.44 6.09 -8.94
C PRO A 403 22.55 4.70 -9.57
N ILE A 404 21.56 4.37 -10.41
CA ILE A 404 21.52 3.09 -11.13
C ILE A 404 22.76 2.88 -12.01
N SER A 405 23.09 1.62 -12.26
CA SER A 405 24.33 1.21 -12.95
C SER A 405 24.51 1.77 -14.36
N GLU A 406 23.44 2.15 -15.04
CA GLU A 406 23.47 2.81 -16.34
C GLU A 406 24.02 4.24 -16.28
N SER A 407 24.08 4.85 -15.10
CA SER A 407 24.58 6.23 -14.88
C SER A 407 26.01 6.30 -14.34
N LEU A 408 26.58 5.17 -13.92
CA LEU A 408 27.90 5.09 -13.29
C LEU A 408 28.84 4.19 -14.10
N ASN A 409 30.13 4.32 -13.84
CA ASN A 409 31.09 3.33 -14.30
C ASN A 409 30.76 1.97 -13.66
N PRO A 410 30.78 0.84 -14.39
CA PRO A 410 30.44 -0.48 -13.86
C PRO A 410 31.27 -0.94 -12.64
N ASN A 411 32.42 -0.30 -12.40
CA ASN A 411 33.28 -0.58 -11.25
C ASN A 411 33.08 0.37 -10.07
N THR A 412 32.26 1.41 -10.20
CA THR A 412 31.92 2.31 -9.09
C THR A 412 30.84 1.65 -8.23
N LYS A 413 31.17 1.22 -7.02
CA LYS A 413 30.28 0.40 -6.18
C LYS A 413 30.65 0.41 -4.71
N PHE A 414 29.72 0.01 -3.84
CA PHE A 414 30.04 -0.36 -2.46
C PHE A 414 30.85 -1.66 -2.45
N LEU A 415 31.87 -1.74 -1.58
CA LEU A 415 32.65 -2.98 -1.43
C LEU A 415 31.96 -4.02 -0.54
N GLU A 416 31.04 -3.58 0.32
CA GLU A 416 30.24 -4.40 1.23
C GLU A 416 28.74 -4.11 1.03
N PRO A 417 28.17 -4.46 -0.14
CA PRO A 417 26.79 -4.09 -0.48
C PRO A 417 25.76 -4.97 0.24
N ASN A 418 24.53 -4.46 0.34
CA ASN A 418 23.36 -5.25 0.67
C ASN A 418 22.53 -5.51 -0.60
N VAL A 419 22.29 -6.79 -0.91
CA VAL A 419 21.54 -7.21 -2.10
C VAL A 419 20.03 -7.02 -1.96
N TYR A 420 19.52 -6.85 -0.74
CA TYR A 420 18.12 -6.53 -0.44
C TYR A 420 17.86 -5.03 -0.52
N ASN A 421 16.59 -4.63 -0.64
CA ASN A 421 16.18 -3.25 -0.84
C ASN A 421 16.80 -2.60 -2.10
N THR A 422 16.96 -3.41 -3.14
CA THR A 422 17.51 -3.04 -4.47
C THR A 422 16.43 -2.95 -5.54
N LEU A 423 15.18 -3.30 -5.21
CA LEU A 423 14.02 -3.12 -6.06
C LEU A 423 13.75 -1.63 -6.25
N GLY A 424 13.78 -1.16 -7.50
CA GLY A 424 13.78 0.27 -7.79
C GLY A 424 12.38 0.89 -7.89
N ILE A 425 12.34 2.22 -7.78
CA ILE A 425 11.14 3.04 -7.91
C ILE A 425 10.73 3.12 -9.39
N PRO A 426 9.45 2.95 -9.77
CA PRO A 426 8.26 2.91 -8.91
C PRO A 426 7.70 1.50 -8.65
N ALA A 427 8.49 0.43 -8.78
CA ALA A 427 8.03 -0.92 -8.42
C ALA A 427 7.78 -1.07 -6.90
N THR A 428 8.19 -0.08 -6.12
CA THR A 428 7.95 0.09 -4.69
C THR A 428 6.52 0.53 -4.36
N VAL A 429 5.73 0.99 -5.35
CA VAL A 429 4.33 1.38 -5.13
C VAL A 429 3.49 0.15 -4.72
N GLU A 430 2.65 0.32 -3.70
CA GLU A 430 1.84 -0.76 -3.14
C GLU A 430 0.87 -1.35 -4.18
N ASN A 431 0.07 -0.48 -4.80
CA ASN A 431 -1.03 -0.86 -5.69
C ASN A 431 -0.60 -1.25 -7.12
N VAL A 432 0.69 -1.22 -7.50
CA VAL A 432 1.18 -1.73 -8.81
C VAL A 432 1.57 -3.21 -8.73
N ILE A 433 1.57 -3.92 -9.87
CA ILE A 433 2.09 -5.29 -9.99
C ILE A 433 3.60 -5.22 -10.30
N SER A 434 4.43 -5.45 -9.29
CA SER A 434 5.88 -5.39 -9.34
C SER A 434 6.46 -6.74 -9.74
N VAL A 435 7.21 -6.78 -10.83
CA VAL A 435 7.63 -8.04 -11.49
C VAL A 435 9.15 -8.18 -11.46
N GLY A 436 9.63 -9.19 -10.73
CA GLY A 436 11.02 -9.63 -10.77
C GLY A 436 11.31 -10.61 -11.93
N SER A 437 12.58 -10.93 -12.12
CA SER A 437 13.05 -11.81 -13.20
C SER A 437 13.56 -13.14 -12.66
N TYR A 438 13.22 -14.22 -13.34
CA TYR A 438 13.88 -15.51 -13.16
C TYR A 438 14.25 -16.15 -14.50
N ASN A 439 15.22 -17.05 -14.44
CA ASN A 439 15.59 -17.91 -15.55
C ASN A 439 14.70 -19.16 -15.54
N TYR A 440 13.82 -19.27 -16.52
CA TYR A 440 12.87 -20.39 -16.62
C TYR A 440 13.51 -21.70 -17.08
N LEU A 441 14.73 -21.67 -17.63
CA LEU A 441 15.48 -22.86 -18.05
C LEU A 441 16.20 -23.52 -16.87
N THR A 442 16.86 -22.71 -16.04
CA THR A 442 17.58 -23.19 -14.84
C THR A 442 16.70 -23.19 -13.59
N ASN A 443 15.54 -22.55 -13.66
CA ASN A 443 14.59 -22.37 -12.56
C ASN A 443 15.17 -21.57 -11.37
N THR A 444 16.14 -20.68 -11.65
CA THR A 444 16.83 -19.84 -10.66
C THR A 444 16.43 -18.37 -10.78
N ILE A 445 16.47 -17.64 -9.66
CA ILE A 445 16.25 -16.19 -9.68
C ILE A 445 17.37 -15.51 -10.47
N SER A 446 17.05 -14.49 -11.26
CA SER A 446 18.05 -13.72 -11.98
C SER A 446 18.90 -12.93 -10.98
N SER A 447 20.23 -13.00 -11.10
CA SER A 447 21.14 -12.34 -10.15
C SER A 447 20.89 -10.83 -10.05
N PHE A 448 20.60 -10.21 -11.19
CA PHE A 448 20.32 -8.79 -11.33
C PHE A 448 18.93 -8.37 -10.84
N SER A 449 17.98 -9.29 -10.63
CA SER A 449 16.61 -8.92 -10.28
C SER A 449 16.59 -8.16 -8.96
N GLY A 450 16.04 -6.93 -8.99
CA GLY A 450 15.85 -6.10 -7.80
C GLY A 450 15.02 -6.82 -6.74
N ARG A 451 15.43 -6.69 -5.48
CA ARG A 451 14.88 -7.42 -4.33
C ARG A 451 14.25 -6.45 -3.33
N GLY A 452 13.14 -6.86 -2.71
CA GLY A 452 12.50 -6.10 -1.65
C GLY A 452 13.34 -6.00 -0.37
N SER A 453 12.82 -5.26 0.61
CA SER A 453 13.46 -5.09 1.91
C SER A 453 13.16 -6.27 2.85
N LEU A 454 14.18 -6.80 3.53
CA LEU A 454 14.03 -7.80 4.60
C LEU A 454 13.24 -7.27 5.82
N TYR A 455 13.15 -5.95 5.93
CA TYR A 455 12.70 -5.28 7.14
C TYR A 455 11.32 -4.62 7.01
N GLU A 456 10.78 -4.51 5.80
CA GLU A 456 9.45 -3.95 5.53
C GLU A 456 8.43 -5.08 5.29
N LYS A 457 8.00 -5.71 6.38
CA LYS A 457 7.08 -6.87 6.33
C LYS A 457 5.62 -6.51 6.00
N ALA A 458 5.28 -5.20 6.03
CA ALA A 458 3.94 -4.73 5.70
C ALA A 458 3.64 -4.84 4.20
N TYR A 459 4.65 -4.58 3.35
CA TYR A 459 4.51 -4.55 1.89
C TYR A 459 5.66 -5.31 1.23
N LEU A 460 5.43 -6.59 0.94
CA LEU A 460 6.46 -7.46 0.40
C LEU A 460 6.54 -7.34 -1.13
N LYS A 461 7.74 -7.02 -1.65
CA LYS A 461 8.03 -6.86 -3.08
C LYS A 461 9.25 -7.69 -3.51
N PRO A 462 9.39 -8.07 -4.81
CA PRO A 462 8.39 -7.92 -5.87
C PRO A 462 7.12 -8.73 -5.56
N ASP A 463 6.03 -8.46 -6.27
CA ASP A 463 4.78 -9.20 -6.05
C ASP A 463 4.91 -10.63 -6.63
N ILE A 464 5.51 -10.76 -7.80
CA ILE A 464 5.71 -12.02 -8.54
C ILE A 464 6.98 -11.95 -9.37
N VAL A 465 7.42 -13.09 -9.90
CA VAL A 465 8.47 -13.15 -10.92
C VAL A 465 7.98 -13.78 -12.21
N ALA A 466 8.56 -13.34 -13.33
CA ALA A 466 8.31 -13.88 -14.66
C ALA A 466 9.63 -14.15 -15.41
N PRO A 467 9.62 -15.01 -16.45
CA PRO A 467 10.75 -15.19 -17.36
C PRO A 467 11.35 -13.86 -17.84
N GLY A 468 12.63 -13.62 -17.52
CA GLY A 468 13.30 -12.36 -17.90
C GLY A 468 14.74 -12.55 -18.39
N GLU A 469 15.20 -13.77 -18.63
CA GLU A 469 16.53 -14.06 -19.20
C GLU A 469 16.41 -14.65 -20.60
N GLU A 470 17.20 -14.10 -21.53
CA GLU A 470 17.30 -14.54 -22.93
C GLU A 470 15.94 -14.60 -23.66
N ILE A 471 15.06 -13.63 -23.37
CA ILE A 471 13.72 -13.58 -23.94
C ILE A 471 13.82 -13.08 -25.39
N LEU A 472 13.42 -13.93 -26.34
CA LEU A 472 13.33 -13.58 -27.76
C LEU A 472 12.11 -12.68 -28.00
N SER A 473 12.31 -11.55 -28.68
CA SER A 473 11.23 -10.63 -29.05
C SER A 473 11.65 -9.73 -30.22
N SER A 474 10.72 -8.92 -30.71
CA SER A 474 10.92 -7.98 -31.82
C SER A 474 12.00 -6.95 -31.52
N VAL A 475 12.87 -6.69 -32.48
CA VAL A 475 13.83 -5.59 -32.46
C VAL A 475 13.72 -4.79 -33.76
N PRO A 476 14.18 -3.53 -33.80
CA PRO A 476 14.00 -2.67 -34.96
C PRO A 476 14.49 -3.30 -36.28
N ARG A 477 13.84 -2.87 -37.37
CA ARG A 477 14.03 -3.34 -38.75
C ARG A 477 13.44 -4.72 -39.01
N GLY A 478 12.33 -5.05 -38.35
CA GLY A 478 11.60 -6.30 -38.59
C GLY A 478 12.33 -7.58 -38.15
N ARG A 479 13.29 -7.49 -37.22
CA ARG A 479 14.11 -8.62 -36.76
C ARG A 479 13.68 -9.08 -35.38
N PHE A 480 14.15 -10.25 -34.94
CA PHE A 480 13.95 -10.73 -33.58
C PHE A 480 15.31 -11.00 -32.92
N ASP A 481 15.43 -10.72 -31.63
CA ASP A 481 16.67 -10.91 -30.86
C ASP A 481 16.37 -11.15 -29.38
N THR A 482 17.33 -11.70 -28.64
CA THR A 482 17.19 -11.99 -27.21
C THR A 482 17.66 -10.83 -26.35
N LYS A 483 16.95 -10.57 -25.24
CA LYS A 483 17.38 -9.63 -24.19
C LYS A 483 17.09 -10.22 -22.81
N SER A 484 17.84 -9.75 -21.82
CA SER A 484 17.68 -10.13 -20.42
C SER A 484 17.45 -8.88 -19.55
N GLY A 485 16.57 -8.99 -18.56
CA GLY A 485 16.23 -7.93 -17.63
C GLY A 485 14.82 -8.11 -17.05
N THR A 486 14.56 -7.48 -15.90
CA THR A 486 13.19 -7.35 -15.37
C THR A 486 12.27 -6.61 -16.36
N SER A 487 12.85 -5.77 -17.23
CA SER A 487 12.17 -5.15 -18.38
C SER A 487 11.55 -6.14 -19.37
N MET A 488 12.01 -7.39 -19.42
CA MET A 488 11.43 -8.46 -20.26
C MET A 488 10.38 -9.28 -19.49
N ALA A 489 10.49 -9.36 -18.17
CA ALA A 489 9.54 -10.05 -17.30
C ALA A 489 8.21 -9.29 -17.15
N ALA A 490 8.27 -7.97 -16.92
CA ALA A 490 7.10 -7.10 -16.77
C ALA A 490 6.10 -7.14 -17.95
N PRO A 491 6.51 -7.00 -19.23
CA PRO A 491 5.58 -7.00 -20.36
C PRO A 491 4.85 -8.33 -20.54
N GLN A 492 5.44 -9.45 -20.09
CA GLN A 492 4.75 -10.73 -20.11
C GLN A 492 3.53 -10.72 -19.17
N VAL A 493 3.72 -10.21 -17.94
CA VAL A 493 2.64 -10.04 -16.97
C VAL A 493 1.62 -9.00 -17.45
N ALA A 494 2.06 -7.91 -18.08
CA ALA A 494 1.14 -6.92 -18.68
C ALA A 494 0.24 -7.55 -19.75
N GLY A 495 0.79 -8.41 -20.60
CA GLY A 495 0.00 -9.18 -21.54
C GLY A 495 -1.01 -10.11 -20.86
N ILE A 496 -0.63 -10.78 -19.76
CA ILE A 496 -1.55 -11.63 -18.98
C ILE A 496 -2.70 -10.80 -18.40
N CYS A 497 -2.40 -9.61 -17.85
CA CYS A 497 -3.43 -8.68 -17.36
C CYS A 497 -4.42 -8.32 -18.47
N ALA A 498 -3.96 -8.09 -19.70
CA ALA A 498 -4.84 -7.80 -20.82
C ALA A 498 -5.75 -8.99 -21.20
N LEU A 499 -5.26 -10.24 -21.09
CA LEU A 499 -6.12 -11.43 -21.26
C LEU A 499 -7.21 -11.48 -20.18
N PHE A 500 -6.87 -11.15 -18.94
CA PHE A 500 -7.79 -11.16 -17.81
C PHE A 500 -8.84 -10.06 -17.96
N MET A 501 -8.44 -8.83 -18.29
CA MET A 501 -9.36 -7.71 -18.53
C MET A 501 -10.27 -7.95 -19.75
N GLN A 502 -9.79 -8.66 -20.78
CA GLN A 502 -10.68 -9.10 -21.87
C GLN A 502 -11.79 -10.03 -21.35
N TRP A 503 -11.45 -11.00 -20.50
CA TRP A 503 -12.41 -11.95 -19.95
C TRP A 503 -13.34 -11.34 -18.90
N GLY A 504 -12.80 -10.55 -17.98
CA GLY A 504 -13.55 -9.95 -16.88
C GLY A 504 -14.36 -8.75 -17.38
N VAL A 505 -13.65 -7.71 -17.81
CA VAL A 505 -14.23 -6.39 -18.11
C VAL A 505 -15.01 -6.43 -19.43
N LEU A 506 -14.37 -6.83 -20.54
CA LEU A 506 -15.00 -6.74 -21.86
C LEU A 506 -16.10 -7.78 -22.11
N GLN A 507 -15.92 -9.00 -21.60
CA GLN A 507 -16.95 -10.04 -21.69
C GLN A 507 -17.97 -9.98 -20.55
N GLY A 508 -17.87 -8.99 -19.65
CA GLY A 508 -18.85 -8.71 -18.59
C GLY A 508 -18.94 -9.76 -17.47
N ARG A 509 -17.90 -10.60 -17.31
CA ARG A 509 -17.87 -11.65 -16.28
C ARG A 509 -17.39 -11.12 -14.92
N ASP A 510 -16.51 -10.14 -14.96
CA ASP A 510 -16.05 -9.38 -13.80
C ASP A 510 -15.65 -7.96 -14.22
N PRO A 511 -16.59 -6.99 -14.19
CA PRO A 511 -16.35 -5.61 -14.61
C PRO A 511 -15.23 -4.89 -13.84
N PHE A 512 -14.90 -5.37 -12.64
CA PHE A 512 -13.93 -4.74 -11.73
C PHE A 512 -12.58 -5.48 -11.69
N LEU A 513 -12.30 -6.32 -12.69
CA LEU A 513 -11.07 -7.12 -12.76
C LEU A 513 -9.85 -6.28 -13.19
N TYR A 514 -9.41 -5.37 -12.33
CA TYR A 514 -8.22 -4.52 -12.46
C TYR A 514 -7.60 -4.25 -11.08
N GLY A 515 -6.58 -3.38 -11.00
CA GLY A 515 -5.96 -2.99 -9.73
C GLY A 515 -5.54 -4.17 -8.84
N ASP A 516 -5.81 -4.08 -7.54
CA ASP A 516 -5.47 -5.13 -6.58
C ASP A 516 -6.34 -6.38 -6.71
N ARG A 517 -7.57 -6.28 -7.25
CA ARG A 517 -8.41 -7.44 -7.51
C ARG A 517 -7.78 -8.33 -8.58
N LEU A 518 -7.33 -7.76 -9.70
CA LEU A 518 -6.58 -8.51 -10.70
C LEU A 518 -5.26 -9.04 -10.13
N LYS A 519 -4.52 -8.20 -9.39
CA LYS A 519 -3.27 -8.62 -8.73
C LYS A 519 -3.50 -9.83 -7.83
N TYR A 520 -4.56 -9.85 -7.00
CA TYR A 520 -4.89 -10.96 -6.12
C TYR A 520 -4.91 -12.30 -6.85
N TYR A 521 -5.60 -12.40 -7.99
CA TYR A 521 -5.67 -13.65 -8.76
C TYR A 521 -4.31 -14.07 -9.33
N LEU A 522 -3.51 -13.09 -9.77
CA LEU A 522 -2.14 -13.36 -10.20
C LEU A 522 -1.29 -13.91 -9.05
N LEU A 523 -1.36 -13.29 -7.87
CA LEU A 523 -0.61 -13.72 -6.69
C LEU A 523 -1.06 -15.08 -6.18
N LYS A 524 -2.38 -15.32 -6.10
CA LYS A 524 -2.97 -16.57 -5.59
C LYS A 524 -2.59 -17.75 -6.47
N GLY A 525 -2.66 -17.57 -7.79
CA GLY A 525 -2.31 -18.58 -8.80
C GLY A 525 -0.82 -18.70 -9.10
N ALA A 526 0.05 -17.88 -8.50
CA ALA A 526 1.49 -18.00 -8.67
C ALA A 526 2.00 -19.35 -8.12
N ARG A 527 2.93 -19.97 -8.85
CA ARG A 527 3.51 -21.27 -8.49
C ARG A 527 4.58 -21.14 -7.43
N ARG A 528 4.48 -21.99 -6.40
CA ARG A 528 5.36 -22.00 -5.20
C ARG A 528 6.06 -23.34 -5.04
N ASN A 529 6.66 -23.81 -6.12
CA ASN A 529 7.15 -25.20 -6.23
C ASN A 529 8.53 -25.42 -5.59
N ARG A 530 9.02 -24.48 -4.77
CA ARG A 530 10.34 -24.57 -4.12
C ARG A 530 10.17 -24.83 -2.62
N PRO A 531 10.36 -26.07 -2.15
CA PRO A 531 10.09 -26.44 -0.75
C PRO A 531 11.05 -25.79 0.26
N ASN A 532 12.22 -25.31 -0.19
CA ASN A 532 13.22 -24.66 0.67
C ASN A 532 13.07 -23.13 0.72
N LEU A 533 11.99 -22.58 0.15
CA LEU A 533 11.70 -21.16 0.18
C LEU A 533 10.34 -20.93 0.82
N ASN A 534 10.30 -20.02 1.79
CA ASN A 534 9.04 -19.51 2.30
C ASN A 534 8.53 -18.45 1.32
N TYR A 535 7.24 -18.49 1.04
CA TYR A 535 6.56 -17.47 0.25
C TYR A 535 5.58 -16.71 1.15
N PRO A 536 5.22 -15.45 0.82
CA PRO A 536 5.98 -14.61 -0.08
C PRO A 536 7.38 -14.29 0.49
N ASN A 537 8.35 -13.97 -0.37
CA ASN A 537 9.69 -13.49 0.05
C ASN A 537 10.20 -12.36 -0.84
N GLU A 538 11.23 -11.66 -0.39
CA GLU A 538 11.80 -10.45 -0.98
C GLU A 538 12.46 -10.66 -2.36
N THR A 539 12.52 -11.91 -2.83
CA THR A 539 13.17 -12.28 -4.10
C THR A 539 12.19 -12.83 -5.13
N TRP A 540 11.41 -13.85 -4.76
CA TRP A 540 10.42 -14.50 -5.62
C TRP A 540 9.02 -13.89 -5.51
N GLY A 541 8.81 -12.96 -4.59
CA GLY A 541 7.48 -12.47 -4.25
C GLY A 541 6.59 -13.62 -3.80
N TYR A 542 5.37 -13.68 -4.34
CA TYR A 542 4.38 -14.73 -4.12
C TYR A 542 4.61 -15.99 -4.97
N GLY A 543 5.57 -15.97 -5.90
CA GLY A 543 5.91 -17.10 -6.76
C GLY A 543 6.13 -16.75 -8.22
N GLU A 544 6.29 -17.79 -9.03
CA GLU A 544 6.34 -17.67 -10.49
C GLU A 544 4.93 -17.43 -11.04
N ILE A 545 4.77 -16.45 -11.92
CA ILE A 545 3.49 -16.22 -12.58
C ILE A 545 3.01 -17.47 -13.34
N CYS A 546 1.75 -17.83 -13.18
CA CYS A 546 1.09 -18.86 -13.99
C CYS A 546 -0.33 -18.43 -14.34
N ALA A 547 -0.52 -17.92 -15.55
CA ALA A 547 -1.80 -17.39 -16.02
C ALA A 547 -2.93 -18.43 -15.95
N GLY A 548 -2.66 -19.68 -16.31
CA GLY A 548 -3.62 -20.79 -16.24
C GLY A 548 -4.11 -21.08 -14.81
N ASP A 549 -3.20 -21.15 -13.84
CA ASP A 549 -3.56 -21.43 -12.44
C ASP A 549 -4.36 -20.25 -11.85
N SER A 550 -3.91 -19.02 -12.10
CA SER A 550 -4.63 -17.78 -11.75
C SER A 550 -6.02 -17.71 -12.37
N PHE A 551 -6.16 -18.08 -13.66
CA PHE A 551 -7.43 -18.06 -14.38
C PHE A 551 -8.40 -19.15 -13.91
N ASN A 552 -7.89 -20.30 -13.48
CA ASN A 552 -8.71 -21.36 -12.89
C ASN A 552 -9.33 -20.94 -11.56
N ILE A 553 -8.57 -20.21 -10.73
CA ILE A 553 -9.08 -19.62 -9.48
C ILE A 553 -10.18 -18.61 -9.80
N LEU A 554 -9.90 -17.67 -10.71
CA LEU A 554 -10.86 -16.67 -11.18
C LEU A 554 -12.15 -17.30 -11.75
N ARG A 555 -12.06 -18.38 -12.53
CA ARG A 555 -13.22 -19.04 -13.15
C ARG A 555 -14.06 -19.83 -12.16
N ALA A 556 -13.44 -20.42 -11.12
CA ALA A 556 -14.16 -21.17 -10.09
C ALA A 556 -15.17 -20.30 -9.31
N GLU A 557 -15.09 -18.97 -9.46
CA GLU A 557 -15.98 -17.98 -8.86
C GLU A 557 -17.14 -17.56 -9.79
N GLY A 558 -17.00 -17.75 -11.10
CA GLY A 558 -17.93 -17.24 -12.11
C GLY A 558 -19.19 -18.08 -12.35
N GLU A 559 -19.34 -19.24 -11.70
CA GLU A 559 -20.50 -20.15 -11.85
C GLU A 559 -21.49 -20.09 -10.67
N SER A 560 -21.28 -19.20 -9.69
CA SER A 560 -22.11 -19.08 -8.48
C SER A 560 -22.62 -17.66 -8.25
N ARG A 561 -23.40 -17.13 -9.22
CA ARG A 561 -24.00 -15.78 -9.13
C ARG A 561 -25.51 -15.76 -9.34
N GLU A 562 -26.18 -16.85 -9.00
CA GLU A 562 -27.62 -16.90 -8.79
C GLU A 562 -27.89 -17.70 -7.52
N VAL A 563 -28.87 -17.25 -6.74
CA VAL A 563 -29.42 -17.85 -5.50
C VAL A 563 -28.81 -17.29 -4.19
N MET A 564 -29.46 -16.25 -3.62
CA MET A 564 -30.14 -16.30 -2.31
C MET A 564 -30.70 -14.93 -1.90
N VAL A 565 -32.02 -14.70 -2.12
CA VAL A 565 -32.84 -13.81 -1.29
C VAL A 565 -34.26 -14.35 -1.21
N LYS A 566 -34.72 -14.65 0.02
CA LYS A 566 -36.12 -14.82 0.48
C LYS A 566 -35.98 -15.01 2.00
N ILE A 567 -36.50 -14.18 2.90
CA ILE A 567 -37.89 -13.84 3.27
C ILE A 567 -37.71 -12.74 4.37
N ARG A 568 -38.44 -11.61 4.47
CA ARG A 568 -39.87 -11.43 4.84
C ARG A 568 -40.26 -9.94 4.80
N GLN A 569 -41.54 -9.68 4.50
CA GLN A 569 -42.28 -8.41 4.54
C GLN A 569 -42.66 -8.02 6.00
N ASP A 570 -43.14 -6.84 6.41
CA ASP A 570 -43.87 -5.73 5.77
C ASP A 570 -43.93 -4.51 6.75
N LYS A 571 -43.94 -3.27 6.22
CA LYS A 571 -44.52 -1.99 6.73
C LYS A 571 -43.88 -1.15 7.88
N ASN A 572 -43.03 -0.21 7.49
CA ASN A 572 -43.22 1.26 7.42
C ASN A 572 -41.98 1.78 6.64
N ILE A 573 -42.11 2.72 5.72
CA ILE A 573 -40.99 3.02 4.79
C ILE A 573 -39.86 3.74 5.54
N GLU A 574 -38.80 3.01 5.87
CA GLU A 574 -37.53 3.53 6.42
C GLU A 574 -36.47 3.62 5.32
N TYR A 575 -35.40 4.37 5.59
CA TYR A 575 -34.29 4.56 4.65
C TYR A 575 -32.98 4.08 5.27
N ASN A 576 -32.29 3.20 4.57
CA ASN A 576 -30.95 2.74 4.92
C ASN A 576 -29.88 3.70 4.41
N ARG A 577 -28.79 3.83 5.17
CA ARG A 577 -27.66 4.71 4.85
C ARG A 577 -26.38 3.90 4.74
N TYR A 578 -25.73 4.02 3.60
CA TYR A 578 -24.49 3.31 3.30
C TYR A 578 -23.39 4.29 2.92
N LEU A 579 -22.16 3.97 3.30
CA LEU A 579 -20.99 4.65 2.79
C LEU A 579 -20.53 3.92 1.52
N ILE A 580 -20.43 4.64 0.41
CA ILE A 580 -20.11 4.06 -0.88
C ILE A 580 -18.86 4.69 -1.50
N GLU A 581 -18.14 3.88 -2.25
CA GLU A 581 -17.21 4.31 -3.29
C GLU A 581 -17.95 4.32 -4.62
N TYR A 582 -17.80 5.39 -5.41
CA TYR A 582 -18.49 5.55 -6.68
C TYR A 582 -17.57 6.07 -7.78
N ASP A 583 -17.91 5.75 -9.03
CA ASP A 583 -17.24 6.25 -10.24
C ASP A 583 -18.26 6.88 -11.19
N GLY A 584 -17.86 7.95 -11.86
CA GLY A 584 -18.69 8.68 -12.82
C GLY A 584 -19.67 9.69 -12.19
N ASP A 585 -20.65 10.14 -12.98
CA ASP A 585 -21.64 11.16 -12.56
C ASP A 585 -22.85 10.51 -11.88
N ILE A 586 -22.63 10.03 -10.65
CA ILE A 586 -23.68 9.41 -9.83
C ILE A 586 -24.85 10.36 -9.56
N VAL A 587 -24.59 11.67 -9.47
CA VAL A 587 -25.62 12.69 -9.17
C VAL A 587 -26.62 12.80 -10.32
N SER A 588 -26.16 12.83 -11.58
CA SER A 588 -27.07 12.89 -12.73
C SER A 588 -27.91 11.63 -12.88
N LYS A 589 -27.37 10.46 -12.51
CA LYS A 589 -28.06 9.17 -12.55
C LYS A 589 -29.08 9.01 -11.43
N MET A 590 -28.75 9.51 -10.24
CA MET A 590 -29.66 9.48 -9.10
C MET A 590 -30.95 10.28 -9.35
N LYS A 591 -30.93 11.29 -10.24
CA LYS A 591 -32.14 12.04 -10.63
C LYS A 591 -33.24 11.19 -11.27
N THR A 592 -32.91 10.01 -11.81
CA THR A 592 -33.89 9.08 -12.40
C THR A 592 -34.42 8.05 -11.41
N ILE A 593 -33.98 8.10 -10.16
CA ILE A 593 -34.30 7.16 -9.09
C ILE A 593 -35.08 7.94 -8.01
N ASP A 594 -36.29 7.51 -7.70
CA ASP A 594 -37.20 8.21 -6.76
C ASP A 594 -37.20 7.61 -5.35
N TYR A 595 -36.57 6.44 -5.17
CA TYR A 595 -36.46 5.70 -3.91
C TYR A 595 -35.05 5.70 -3.30
N ALA A 596 -34.11 6.47 -3.87
CA ALA A 596 -32.76 6.62 -3.35
C ALA A 596 -32.21 8.03 -3.61
N ASP A 597 -31.26 8.46 -2.78
CA ASP A 597 -30.54 9.72 -2.91
C ASP A 597 -29.06 9.53 -2.56
N VAL A 598 -28.21 10.46 -3.01
CA VAL A 598 -26.76 10.40 -2.78
C VAL A 598 -26.24 11.74 -2.27
N PHE A 599 -25.52 11.69 -1.15
CA PHE A 599 -24.82 12.82 -0.57
C PHE A 599 -23.31 12.68 -0.83
N ILE A 600 -22.77 13.56 -1.67
CA ILE A 600 -21.36 13.52 -2.08
C ILE A 600 -20.45 13.96 -0.93
N LEU A 601 -19.54 13.08 -0.51
CA LEU A 601 -18.49 13.40 0.46
C LEU A 601 -17.27 13.98 -0.24
N ASP A 602 -16.83 13.37 -1.33
CA ASP A 602 -15.71 13.83 -2.17
C ASP A 602 -15.81 13.27 -3.61
N GLU A 603 -14.74 13.38 -4.39
CA GLU A 603 -14.67 12.86 -5.77
C GLU A 603 -15.04 11.38 -5.88
N ASP A 604 -14.65 10.54 -4.91
CA ASP A 604 -14.82 9.08 -5.00
C ASP A 604 -15.77 8.49 -3.94
N TYR A 605 -16.16 9.27 -2.93
CA TYR A 605 -16.94 8.78 -1.79
C TYR A 605 -18.26 9.52 -1.62
N ALA A 606 -19.31 8.79 -1.30
CA ALA A 606 -20.61 9.35 -1.02
C ALA A 606 -21.35 8.57 0.07
N VAL A 607 -22.32 9.23 0.70
CA VAL A 607 -23.34 8.57 1.51
C VAL A 607 -24.52 8.28 0.60
N LEU A 608 -24.82 7.01 0.42
CA LEU A 608 -26.02 6.56 -0.26
C LEU A 608 -27.16 6.40 0.73
N ILE A 609 -28.33 6.94 0.38
CA ILE A 609 -29.56 6.81 1.15
C ILE A 609 -30.55 6.07 0.27
N VAL A 610 -31.09 4.94 0.71
CA VAL A 610 -31.97 4.10 -0.10
C VAL A 610 -33.15 3.62 0.73
N GLU A 611 -34.33 3.62 0.12
CA GLU A 611 -35.54 3.06 0.72
C GLU A 611 -35.29 1.58 1.08
N GLU A 612 -35.64 1.20 2.31
CA GLU A 612 -35.42 -0.16 2.81
C GLU A 612 -36.09 -1.21 1.88
N GLY A 613 -35.33 -2.24 1.50
CA GLY A 613 -35.77 -3.30 0.61
C GLY A 613 -35.66 -2.96 -0.89
N LYS A 614 -35.15 -1.78 -1.24
CA LYS A 614 -34.88 -1.35 -2.62
C LYS A 614 -33.40 -1.41 -3.01
N GLU A 615 -32.53 -1.91 -2.15
CA GLU A 615 -31.08 -1.98 -2.34
C GLU A 615 -30.71 -2.82 -3.58
N GLU A 616 -31.34 -3.99 -3.76
CA GLU A 616 -31.08 -4.86 -4.92
C GLU A 616 -31.56 -4.22 -6.24
N GLN A 617 -32.64 -3.43 -6.18
CA GLN A 617 -33.13 -2.68 -7.34
C GLN A 617 -32.13 -1.57 -7.69
N LEU A 618 -31.63 -0.85 -6.68
CA LEU A 618 -30.65 0.21 -6.84
C LEU A 618 -29.33 -0.30 -7.43
N GLU A 619 -28.81 -1.44 -6.97
CA GLU A 619 -27.57 -2.03 -7.50
C GLU A 619 -27.69 -2.38 -9.00
N LYS A 620 -28.90 -2.75 -9.46
CA LYS A 620 -29.17 -3.02 -10.88
C LYS A 620 -29.31 -1.73 -11.70
N ASP A 621 -29.95 -0.73 -11.11
CA ASP A 621 -30.30 0.53 -11.77
C ASP A 621 -29.12 1.53 -11.81
N LEU A 622 -28.16 1.41 -10.88
CA LEU A 622 -27.04 2.34 -10.71
C LEU A 622 -25.69 1.59 -10.71
N LYS A 623 -24.98 1.64 -11.85
CA LYS A 623 -23.70 0.92 -12.06
C LYS A 623 -22.48 1.71 -11.59
N GLU A 624 -22.69 2.97 -11.24
CA GLU A 624 -21.69 3.91 -10.74
C GLU A 624 -21.23 3.58 -9.31
N ILE A 625 -21.99 2.77 -8.55
CA ILE A 625 -21.55 2.27 -7.24
C ILE A 625 -20.45 1.22 -7.46
N VAL A 626 -19.24 1.52 -6.98
CA VAL A 626 -18.07 0.63 -7.06
C VAL A 626 -18.07 -0.33 -5.88
N TYR A 627 -18.32 0.20 -4.67
CA TYR A 627 -18.29 -0.58 -3.44
C TYR A 627 -19.19 0.06 -2.37
N VAL A 628 -19.78 -0.80 -1.53
CA VAL A 628 -20.61 -0.39 -0.38
C VAL A 628 -19.90 -0.85 0.88
N GLU A 629 -19.38 0.09 1.66
CA GLU A 629 -18.74 -0.21 2.94
C GLU A 629 -19.78 -0.60 3.98
N ARG A 630 -19.45 -1.64 4.76
CA ARG A 630 -20.24 -2.03 5.91
C ARG A 630 -20.22 -0.95 6.98
N ASN A 631 -21.39 -0.65 7.53
CA ASN A 631 -21.49 0.28 8.65
C ASN A 631 -20.90 -0.36 9.92
N TYR A 632 -20.02 0.36 10.62
CA TYR A 632 -19.39 -0.07 11.86
C TYR A 632 -19.94 0.72 13.04
N ILE A 633 -20.01 0.08 14.20
CA ILE A 633 -20.56 0.66 15.42
C ILE A 633 -19.44 1.25 16.28
N PHE A 634 -19.61 2.51 16.67
CA PHE A 634 -18.70 3.24 17.52
C PHE A 634 -19.32 3.51 18.88
N SER A 635 -18.53 3.34 19.94
CA SER A 635 -18.89 3.71 21.31
C SER A 635 -18.00 4.85 21.82
N LEU A 636 -18.42 5.49 22.91
CA LEU A 636 -17.56 6.40 23.67
C LEU A 636 -16.35 5.63 24.23
N THR A 637 -15.25 6.35 24.44
CA THR A 637 -13.96 5.77 24.90
C THR A 637 -13.50 6.36 26.23
N ASP A 638 -14.42 6.64 27.15
CA ASP A 638 -14.14 6.87 28.57
C ASP A 638 -14.20 5.58 29.40
N ILE A 639 -13.62 5.63 30.61
CA ILE A 639 -13.74 4.59 31.63
C ILE A 639 -14.07 5.25 32.98
N ASP A 640 -14.68 4.47 33.88
CA ASP A 640 -15.00 4.92 35.23
C ASP A 640 -13.72 5.39 35.99
N PRO A 641 -13.74 6.58 36.62
CA PRO A 641 -12.64 7.04 37.47
C PRO A 641 -12.44 6.13 38.68
N LYS A 642 -11.25 5.54 38.85
CA LYS A 642 -10.97 4.58 39.92
C LYS A 642 -10.31 5.17 41.18
N GLU A 643 -9.91 6.45 41.19
CA GLU A 643 -9.42 7.17 42.39
C GLU A 643 -9.23 8.68 42.10
N THR A 644 -8.93 9.54 43.08
CA THR A 644 -8.67 10.99 42.82
C THR A 644 -7.17 11.25 42.62
N SER A 645 -6.78 11.89 41.52
CA SER A 645 -5.37 12.31 41.29
C SER A 645 -5.23 13.78 40.90
N HIS A 646 -4.05 14.35 41.12
CA HIS A 646 -3.74 15.76 40.85
C HIS A 646 -2.90 15.89 39.58
N ILE A 647 -3.34 16.70 38.62
CA ILE A 647 -2.55 17.04 37.42
C ILE A 647 -2.49 18.56 37.33
N ASN A 648 -1.30 19.14 37.44
CA ASN A 648 -1.07 20.58 37.33
C ASN A 648 -0.10 20.97 36.18
N GLU A 649 0.36 20.04 35.33
CA GLU A 649 1.59 20.28 34.55
C GLU A 649 1.44 20.95 33.17
N PHE A 650 0.24 21.28 32.68
CA PHE A 650 0.09 21.84 31.33
C PHE A 650 0.33 23.36 31.19
N HIS A 651 0.44 24.11 32.29
CA HIS A 651 0.44 25.60 32.25
C HIS A 651 1.63 26.30 32.92
N GLU A 652 2.59 25.57 33.49
CA GLU A 652 3.68 26.16 34.31
C GLU A 652 4.98 26.44 33.54
N TYR A 653 4.93 27.17 32.42
CA TYR A 653 6.16 27.61 31.72
C TYR A 653 6.15 29.12 31.39
N PRO A 654 7.00 29.95 32.06
CA PRO A 654 6.98 31.41 31.93
C PRO A 654 7.36 31.98 30.55
N TYR A 655 7.89 31.15 29.64
CA TYR A 655 8.55 31.61 28.41
C TYR A 655 7.86 31.20 27.09
N LEU A 656 6.82 30.36 27.15
CA LEU A 656 6.00 29.94 26.00
C LEU A 656 4.55 30.33 26.26
N ASN A 657 4.12 31.49 25.76
CA ASN A 657 2.77 32.02 25.96
C ASN A 657 1.79 31.47 24.91
N LEU A 658 1.67 30.15 24.82
CA LEU A 658 0.73 29.46 23.91
C LEU A 658 -0.52 29.06 24.68
N THR A 659 -1.69 29.34 24.11
CA THR A 659 -3.00 29.12 24.75
C THR A 659 -4.03 28.49 23.81
N GLY A 660 -3.69 28.26 22.54
CA GLY A 660 -4.57 27.75 21.49
C GLY A 660 -5.32 28.85 20.73
N ARG A 661 -4.96 30.12 20.97
CA ARG A 661 -5.61 31.28 20.35
C ARG A 661 -5.51 31.25 18.83
N GLY A 662 -6.63 31.48 18.15
CA GLY A 662 -6.72 31.50 16.69
C GLY A 662 -6.79 30.12 16.05
N VAL A 663 -7.01 29.08 16.84
CA VAL A 663 -7.18 27.70 16.38
C VAL A 663 -8.57 27.19 16.76
N LEU A 664 -9.21 26.50 15.81
CA LEU A 664 -10.48 25.82 16.03
C LEU A 664 -10.24 24.40 16.53
N VAL A 665 -11.01 23.97 17.51
CA VAL A 665 -11.14 22.56 17.87
C VAL A 665 -12.55 22.09 17.52
N GLY A 666 -12.61 21.23 16.50
CA GLY A 666 -13.81 20.54 16.06
C GLY A 666 -14.07 19.31 16.93
N ILE A 667 -15.21 19.21 17.59
CA ILE A 667 -15.58 18.06 18.44
C ILE A 667 -16.78 17.36 17.82
N LEU A 668 -16.69 16.04 17.59
CA LEU A 668 -17.83 15.20 17.22
C LEU A 668 -18.12 14.19 18.33
N ASP A 669 -19.17 14.46 19.12
CA ASP A 669 -19.47 13.76 20.38
C ASP A 669 -20.98 13.91 20.69
N THR A 670 -21.38 13.82 21.96
CA THR A 670 -22.76 13.93 22.47
C THR A 670 -23.32 15.37 22.44
N GLY A 671 -22.51 16.34 22.01
CA GLY A 671 -22.83 17.77 22.00
C GLY A 671 -21.96 18.58 22.96
N ILE A 672 -22.43 19.77 23.34
CA ILE A 672 -21.79 20.61 24.35
C ILE A 672 -22.83 21.43 25.12
N ASP A 673 -22.66 21.58 26.43
CA ASP A 673 -23.35 22.60 27.21
C ASP A 673 -22.74 23.99 26.91
N TYR A 674 -23.24 24.61 25.84
CA TYR A 674 -22.81 25.94 25.40
C TYR A 674 -23.09 27.07 26.41
N LEU A 675 -23.88 26.79 27.46
CA LEU A 675 -24.22 27.75 28.51
C LEU A 675 -23.29 27.64 29.72
N ASN A 676 -22.34 26.71 29.72
CA ASN A 676 -21.32 26.58 30.74
C ASN A 676 -20.38 27.79 30.69
N THR A 677 -20.12 28.39 31.86
CA THR A 677 -19.31 29.62 31.96
C THR A 677 -17.89 29.46 31.44
N GLU A 678 -17.35 28.23 31.47
CA GLU A 678 -16.02 27.96 30.92
C GLU A 678 -15.96 28.19 29.41
N PHE A 679 -17.02 27.97 28.64
CA PHE A 679 -17.03 28.17 27.17
C PHE A 679 -17.48 29.57 26.74
N ILE A 680 -17.68 30.47 27.70
CA ILE A 680 -18.10 31.85 27.49
C ILE A 680 -16.92 32.78 27.80
N ASN A 681 -16.72 33.80 26.98
CA ASN A 681 -15.72 34.85 27.18
C ASN A 681 -16.07 35.76 28.38
N GLU A 682 -15.21 36.72 28.69
CA GLU A 682 -15.45 37.71 29.75
C GLU A 682 -16.54 38.72 29.37
N ASP A 683 -16.73 38.97 28.09
CA ASP A 683 -17.75 39.86 27.53
C ASP A 683 -19.14 39.19 27.36
N ASN A 684 -19.32 38.00 27.93
CA ASN A 684 -20.51 37.15 27.81
C ASN A 684 -20.81 36.65 26.38
N THR A 685 -19.83 36.67 25.46
CA THR A 685 -19.96 36.02 24.16
C THR A 685 -19.45 34.57 24.19
N THR A 686 -19.96 33.71 23.32
CA THR A 686 -19.50 32.31 23.20
C THR A 686 -18.12 32.21 22.54
N ARG A 687 -17.37 31.15 22.87
CA ARG A 687 -16.18 30.68 22.14
C ARG A 687 -16.50 29.61 21.08
N ILE A 688 -17.77 29.25 20.94
CA ILE A 688 -18.23 28.27 19.96
C ILE A 688 -18.64 29.02 18.69
N GLU A 689 -17.94 28.76 17.59
CA GLU A 689 -18.17 29.42 16.30
C GLU A 689 -19.33 28.81 15.52
N ARG A 690 -19.50 27.49 15.64
CA ARG A 690 -20.50 26.68 14.94
C ARG A 690 -20.94 25.49 15.80
N MET A 691 -22.22 25.16 15.74
CA MET A 691 -22.77 23.92 16.31
C MET A 691 -23.67 23.24 15.27
N TRP A 692 -23.52 21.93 15.09
CA TRP A 692 -24.43 21.13 14.26
C TRP A 692 -25.06 20.04 15.10
N ASP A 693 -26.39 20.02 15.14
CA ASP A 693 -27.16 18.93 15.75
C ASP A 693 -27.67 17.99 14.66
N GLN A 694 -27.08 16.79 14.57
CA GLN A 694 -27.50 15.79 13.59
C GLN A 694 -28.87 15.18 13.90
N THR A 695 -29.41 15.40 15.11
CA THR A 695 -30.70 14.85 15.55
C THR A 695 -31.88 15.80 15.31
N ASP A 696 -31.61 17.08 15.03
CA ASP A 696 -32.64 18.11 14.87
C ASP A 696 -32.76 18.55 13.41
N ASN A 697 -33.93 18.35 12.78
CA ASN A 697 -34.20 18.75 11.39
C ASN A 697 -35.14 19.97 11.29
N LYS A 698 -35.29 20.76 12.36
CA LYS A 698 -36.26 21.88 12.41
C LYS A 698 -35.69 23.21 11.92
N GLY A 699 -34.38 23.39 11.96
CA GLY A 699 -33.70 24.62 11.56
C GLY A 699 -32.98 24.49 10.22
N PRO A 700 -32.09 25.44 9.90
CA PRO A 700 -31.33 25.41 8.65
C PRO A 700 -30.28 24.29 8.67
N ASN A 701 -30.21 23.52 7.58
CA ASN A 701 -29.20 22.49 7.43
C ASN A 701 -27.82 23.08 7.14
N PRO A 702 -26.72 22.40 7.51
CA PRO A 702 -25.40 22.79 7.08
C PRO A 702 -25.27 22.81 5.56
N LYS A 703 -24.39 23.68 5.04
CA LYS A 703 -24.18 23.79 3.60
C LYS A 703 -23.77 22.45 2.99
N SER A 704 -24.49 22.06 1.94
CA SER A 704 -24.33 20.80 1.21
C SER A 704 -24.75 19.54 1.97
N ILE A 705 -25.04 19.57 3.28
CA ILE A 705 -25.49 18.39 4.04
C ILE A 705 -27.02 18.48 4.21
N PRO A 706 -27.81 17.47 3.76
CA PRO A 706 -29.26 17.63 3.65
C PRO A 706 -30.04 17.39 4.96
N TYR A 707 -29.37 17.33 6.11
CA TYR A 707 -30.01 17.03 7.40
C TYR A 707 -29.28 17.68 8.60
N GLY A 708 -29.95 17.65 9.74
CA GLY A 708 -29.53 18.26 10.99
C GLY A 708 -29.66 19.78 10.98
N THR A 709 -29.47 20.43 12.13
CA THR A 709 -29.64 21.88 12.27
C THR A 709 -28.32 22.53 12.64
N GLU A 710 -27.89 23.51 11.85
CA GLU A 710 -26.70 24.33 12.10
C GLU A 710 -27.06 25.60 12.88
N TYR A 711 -26.29 25.87 13.93
CA TYR A 711 -26.37 27.07 14.75
C TYR A 711 -25.08 27.87 14.64
N PHE A 712 -25.22 29.17 14.42
CA PHE A 712 -24.08 30.08 14.28
C PHE A 712 -23.76 30.76 15.61
N ARG A 713 -22.54 31.29 15.74
CA ARG A 713 -22.09 32.07 16.90
C ARG A 713 -23.11 33.10 17.39
N ASP A 714 -23.78 33.79 16.46
CA ASP A 714 -24.79 34.80 16.79
C ASP A 714 -26.04 34.21 17.43
N ASP A 715 -26.46 33.01 17.04
CA ASP A 715 -27.62 32.34 17.64
C ASP A 715 -27.31 31.87 19.05
N ILE A 716 -26.10 31.34 19.25
CA ILE A 716 -25.58 30.94 20.56
C ILE A 716 -25.47 32.17 21.48
N ASN A 717 -24.95 33.29 20.98
CA ASN A 717 -24.89 34.55 21.74
C ASN A 717 -26.27 35.08 22.12
N LYS A 718 -27.26 35.00 21.21
CA LYS A 718 -28.66 35.35 21.53
C LYS A 718 -29.23 34.42 22.61
N ALA A 719 -28.94 33.13 22.56
CA ALA A 719 -29.34 32.17 23.58
C ALA A 719 -28.70 32.48 24.95
N ILE A 720 -27.39 32.75 25.00
CA ILE A 720 -26.70 33.17 26.23
C ILE A 720 -27.33 34.44 26.79
N LYS A 721 -27.59 35.44 25.96
CA LYS A 721 -28.27 36.68 26.37
C LYS A 721 -29.68 36.41 26.92
N ALA A 722 -30.44 35.53 26.28
CA ALA A 722 -31.76 35.12 26.76
C ALA A 722 -31.68 34.51 28.17
N LYS A 723 -30.70 33.63 28.43
CA LYS A 723 -30.43 33.08 29.77
C LYS A 723 -30.15 34.19 30.80
N LEU A 724 -29.29 35.17 30.44
CA LEU A 724 -28.97 36.31 31.31
C LEU A 724 -30.19 37.20 31.61
N GLU A 725 -31.15 37.26 30.69
CA GLU A 725 -32.43 37.96 30.84
C GLU A 725 -33.54 37.11 31.52
N ASN A 726 -33.19 35.95 32.11
CA ASN A 726 -34.11 34.97 32.71
C ASN A 726 -35.18 34.42 31.74
N LYS A 727 -34.87 34.37 30.43
CA LYS A 727 -35.65 33.67 29.40
C LYS A 727 -35.06 32.28 29.14
N ASN A 728 -35.83 31.40 28.49
CA ASN A 728 -35.34 30.07 28.13
C ASN A 728 -34.37 30.13 26.93
N PRO A 729 -33.07 29.83 27.09
CA PRO A 729 -32.11 29.86 25.98
C PRO A 729 -32.40 28.78 24.91
N TYR A 730 -33.04 27.68 25.30
CA TYR A 730 -33.32 26.55 24.42
C TYR A 730 -34.47 26.80 23.44
N ASP A 731 -35.21 27.91 23.60
CA ASP A 731 -36.16 28.36 22.58
C ASP A 731 -35.43 28.92 21.33
N ILE A 732 -34.15 29.27 21.46
CA ILE A 732 -33.31 29.83 20.39
C ILE A 732 -32.34 28.76 19.87
N VAL A 733 -31.59 28.11 20.78
CA VAL A 733 -30.70 26.99 20.45
C VAL A 733 -31.11 25.76 21.28
N PRO A 734 -31.99 24.90 20.74
CA PRO A 734 -32.47 23.67 21.38
C PRO A 734 -31.41 22.63 21.74
N LEU A 735 -30.21 22.68 21.15
CA LEU A 735 -29.15 21.68 21.34
C LEU A 735 -28.78 21.54 22.82
N LYS A 736 -28.86 20.32 23.34
CA LYS A 736 -28.39 19.92 24.67
C LYS A 736 -27.44 18.75 24.57
N ASP A 737 -26.40 18.75 25.39
CA ASP A 737 -25.59 17.55 25.64
C ASP A 737 -26.29 16.76 26.74
N ASP A 738 -27.05 15.72 26.41
CA ASP A 738 -27.83 14.98 27.42
C ASP A 738 -26.96 14.02 28.25
N ILE A 739 -25.75 13.73 27.78
CA ILE A 739 -24.85 12.68 28.30
C ILE A 739 -23.64 13.29 29.02
N SER A 740 -23.35 14.57 28.75
CA SER A 740 -22.24 15.34 29.29
C SER A 740 -20.85 14.93 28.78
N HIS A 741 -20.72 13.90 27.94
CA HIS A 741 -19.40 13.41 27.50
C HIS A 741 -18.67 14.46 26.65
N GLY A 742 -19.32 15.01 25.62
CA GLY A 742 -18.75 16.08 24.79
C GLY A 742 -18.39 17.34 25.58
N THR A 743 -19.22 17.72 26.56
CA THR A 743 -18.94 18.83 27.49
C THR A 743 -17.69 18.58 28.33
N LYS A 744 -17.54 17.37 28.88
CA LYS A 744 -16.34 16.96 29.64
C LYS A 744 -15.10 17.00 28.75
N MET A 745 -15.18 16.51 27.51
CA MET A 745 -14.05 16.54 26.57
C MET A 745 -13.67 17.96 26.17
N ALA A 746 -14.65 18.81 25.85
CA ALA A 746 -14.43 20.23 25.59
C ALA A 746 -13.76 20.94 26.78
N GLY A 747 -14.12 20.57 28.01
CA GLY A 747 -13.49 21.06 29.22
C GLY A 747 -12.01 20.68 29.33
N VAL A 748 -11.65 19.42 29.07
CA VAL A 748 -10.25 18.95 29.04
C VAL A 748 -9.44 19.69 27.97
N ILE A 749 -10.03 19.88 26.79
CA ILE A 749 -9.38 20.55 25.66
C ILE A 749 -9.17 22.02 25.96
N GLY A 750 -10.20 22.75 26.39
CA GLY A 750 -10.17 24.20 26.32
C GLY A 750 -11.01 24.93 27.35
N ALA A 751 -11.31 24.35 28.52
CA ALA A 751 -11.85 25.13 29.64
C ALA A 751 -11.00 26.38 29.90
N LYS A 752 -11.64 27.54 30.08
CA LYS A 752 -10.96 28.83 30.15
C LYS A 752 -10.13 28.96 31.42
N GLY A 753 -10.54 28.30 32.50
CA GLY A 753 -9.98 28.47 33.83
C GLY A 753 -10.69 29.54 34.65
N LYS A 754 -11.99 29.80 34.38
CA LYS A 754 -12.77 30.68 35.27
C LYS A 754 -12.94 30.03 36.64
N ASN A 755 -13.13 28.72 36.65
CA ASN A 755 -12.89 27.87 37.81
C ASN A 755 -11.37 27.56 37.89
N PRO A 756 -10.66 27.99 38.95
CA PRO A 756 -9.23 27.73 39.11
C PRO A 756 -8.85 26.25 39.18
N GLU A 757 -9.80 25.36 39.48
CA GLU A 757 -9.56 23.91 39.55
C GLU A 757 -9.62 23.23 38.17
N VAL A 758 -10.10 23.91 37.13
CA VAL A 758 -10.29 23.34 35.79
C VAL A 758 -9.80 24.30 34.72
N LYS A 759 -8.64 23.99 34.13
CA LYS A 759 -8.09 24.73 32.99
C LYS A 759 -7.72 23.74 31.89
N GLY A 760 -8.30 23.93 30.70
CA GLY A 760 -8.06 23.04 29.56
C GLY A 760 -6.63 23.18 29.01
N ALA A 761 -6.20 22.22 28.20
CA ALA A 761 -4.88 22.22 27.57
C ALA A 761 -4.64 23.42 26.62
N ALA A 762 -5.69 23.88 25.92
CA ALA A 762 -5.72 25.00 25.00
C ALA A 762 -6.85 25.99 25.40
N PRO A 763 -6.69 26.76 26.49
CA PRO A 763 -7.76 27.53 27.14
C PRO A 763 -8.31 28.69 26.30
N ASP A 764 -7.62 29.12 25.25
CA ASP A 764 -8.05 30.19 24.33
C ASP A 764 -8.41 29.67 22.94
N CYS A 765 -8.53 28.35 22.75
CA CYS A 765 -9.09 27.82 21.51
C CYS A 765 -10.58 28.19 21.38
N GLU A 766 -11.05 28.17 20.14
CA GLU A 766 -12.46 28.30 19.77
C GLU A 766 -12.98 26.91 19.35
N PHE A 767 -14.30 26.70 19.46
CA PHE A 767 -14.90 25.40 19.21
C PHE A 767 -15.80 25.40 17.98
N ALA A 768 -15.83 24.27 17.27
CA ALA A 768 -16.92 23.89 16.39
C ALA A 768 -17.43 22.52 16.85
N VAL A 769 -18.72 22.38 17.15
CA VAL A 769 -19.24 21.17 17.80
C VAL A 769 -20.28 20.48 16.94
N VAL A 770 -20.20 19.16 16.85
CA VAL A 770 -21.21 18.30 16.24
C VAL A 770 -21.79 17.41 17.34
N LYS A 771 -23.10 17.54 17.59
CA LYS A 771 -23.87 16.53 18.33
C LYS A 771 -24.21 15.42 17.34
N LEU A 772 -23.56 14.29 17.50
CA LEU A 772 -23.76 13.13 16.63
C LEU A 772 -25.15 12.53 16.85
N ARG A 773 -25.71 11.96 15.79
CA ARG A 773 -26.97 11.23 15.85
C ARG A 773 -26.70 9.82 16.40
N PRO A 774 -27.21 9.46 17.59
CA PRO A 774 -27.09 8.10 18.08
C PRO A 774 -27.94 7.15 17.22
N MET A 775 -27.56 5.88 17.21
CA MET A 775 -28.36 4.81 16.64
C MET A 775 -29.71 4.72 17.37
N ASN A 776 -30.79 4.50 16.63
CA ASN A 776 -32.11 4.27 17.20
C ASN A 776 -32.26 2.79 17.64
N GLU A 777 -33.36 2.46 18.33
CA GLU A 777 -33.58 1.10 18.84
C GLU A 777 -33.65 0.05 17.72
N GLU A 778 -34.23 0.39 16.56
CA GLU A 778 -34.37 -0.52 15.41
C GLU A 778 -33.01 -0.81 14.76
N GLU A 779 -32.20 0.22 14.50
CA GLU A 779 -30.82 0.10 14.01
C GLU A 779 -29.95 -0.73 14.96
N MET A 780 -30.14 -0.58 16.27
CA MET A 780 -29.44 -1.39 17.27
C MET A 780 -29.89 -2.86 17.23
N VAL A 781 -31.19 -3.13 17.17
CA VAL A 781 -31.71 -4.50 17.06
C VAL A 781 -31.26 -5.15 15.75
N GLU A 782 -31.22 -4.41 14.65
CA GLU A 782 -30.79 -4.94 13.36
C GLU A 782 -29.31 -5.33 13.38
N GLN A 783 -28.43 -4.47 13.92
CA GLN A 783 -26.99 -4.72 13.90
C GLN A 783 -26.49 -5.61 15.03
N LEU A 784 -27.14 -5.59 16.20
CA LEU A 784 -26.69 -6.29 17.41
C LEU A 784 -27.63 -7.44 17.82
N GLY A 785 -28.85 -7.51 17.30
CA GLY A 785 -29.89 -8.47 17.72
C GLY A 785 -30.60 -8.11 19.03
N HIS A 786 -30.20 -7.00 19.67
CA HIS A 786 -30.77 -6.48 20.91
C HIS A 786 -30.60 -4.96 21.05
N ASN A 787 -31.36 -4.33 21.95
CA ASN A 787 -31.29 -2.90 22.26
C ASN A 787 -31.02 -2.60 23.76
N PHE A 788 -30.45 -3.54 24.52
CA PHE A 788 -30.26 -3.38 25.97
C PHE A 788 -29.12 -2.43 26.37
N ILE A 789 -28.38 -1.87 25.40
CA ILE A 789 -27.26 -0.97 25.64
C ILE A 789 -27.81 0.41 26.00
N LYS A 790 -27.37 0.93 27.15
CA LYS A 790 -27.82 2.22 27.69
C LYS A 790 -26.99 3.41 27.20
N GLU A 791 -25.79 3.15 26.70
CA GLU A 791 -24.89 4.16 26.18
C GLU A 791 -25.20 4.44 24.70
N PRO A 792 -24.99 5.68 24.24
CA PRO A 792 -25.21 6.02 22.83
C PRO A 792 -24.19 5.30 21.95
N LEU A 793 -24.68 4.68 20.89
CA LEU A 793 -23.86 4.12 19.83
C LEU A 793 -23.97 4.98 18.58
N TYR A 794 -22.89 5.07 17.82
CA TYR A 794 -22.83 5.87 16.61
C TYR A 794 -22.39 5.03 15.42
N ASP A 795 -22.83 5.45 14.24
CA ASP A 795 -22.51 4.78 12.98
C ASP A 795 -21.41 5.51 12.20
N THR A 796 -20.78 4.81 11.25
CA THR A 796 -19.71 5.34 10.39
C THR A 796 -20.17 6.59 9.62
N VAL A 797 -21.42 6.62 9.17
CA VAL A 797 -22.00 7.71 8.35
C VAL A 797 -22.08 9.02 9.15
N SER A 798 -22.53 8.94 10.40
CA SER A 798 -22.67 10.08 11.32
C SER A 798 -21.31 10.69 11.63
N ILE A 799 -20.29 9.85 11.77
CA ILE A 799 -18.89 10.28 12.00
C ILE A 799 -18.29 10.93 10.75
N ILE A 800 -18.34 10.28 9.58
CA ILE A 800 -17.66 10.80 8.37
C ILE A 800 -18.28 12.12 7.89
N THR A 801 -19.59 12.27 8.01
CA THR A 801 -20.30 13.51 7.71
C THR A 801 -19.97 14.63 8.71
N ALA A 802 -19.79 14.31 10.00
CA ALA A 802 -19.27 15.25 11.00
C ALA A 802 -17.86 15.73 10.68
N ILE A 803 -16.97 14.83 10.26
CA ILE A 803 -15.61 15.18 9.82
C ILE A 803 -15.67 16.11 8.59
N LYS A 804 -16.50 15.80 7.59
CA LYS A 804 -16.71 16.65 6.41
C LYS A 804 -17.20 18.05 6.80
N TYR A 805 -18.19 18.13 7.68
CA TYR A 805 -18.73 19.39 8.18
C TYR A 805 -17.66 20.23 8.87
N LEU A 806 -16.94 19.65 9.84
CA LEU A 806 -15.90 20.36 10.57
C LEU A 806 -14.79 20.84 9.63
N TYR A 807 -14.33 19.99 8.71
CA TYR A 807 -13.39 20.38 7.66
C TYR A 807 -13.87 21.60 6.87
N ASN A 808 -15.14 21.60 6.43
CA ASN A 808 -15.73 22.75 5.72
C ASN A 808 -15.77 24.00 6.60
N VAL A 809 -16.16 23.89 7.87
CA VAL A 809 -16.17 25.01 8.83
C VAL A 809 -14.78 25.63 9.00
N GLY A 810 -13.74 24.80 9.17
CA GLY A 810 -12.35 25.28 9.27
C GLY A 810 -11.90 26.06 8.03
N LYS A 811 -12.29 25.57 6.85
CA LYS A 811 -12.03 26.22 5.56
C LYS A 811 -12.80 27.54 5.41
N GLU A 812 -14.08 27.57 5.76
CA GLU A 812 -14.93 28.76 5.66
C GLU A 812 -14.48 29.88 6.61
N LEU A 813 -14.06 29.52 7.83
CA LEU A 813 -13.54 30.47 8.81
C LEU A 813 -12.07 30.83 8.57
N ASN A 814 -11.38 30.14 7.65
CA ASN A 814 -9.95 30.30 7.34
C ASN A 814 -9.07 30.24 8.60
N LYS A 815 -9.34 29.27 9.47
CA LYS A 815 -8.60 29.01 10.72
C LYS A 815 -8.03 27.59 10.69
N PRO A 816 -6.82 27.35 11.25
CA PRO A 816 -6.35 25.99 11.47
C PRO A 816 -7.31 25.26 12.41
N MET A 817 -7.51 23.96 12.15
CA MET A 817 -8.48 23.13 12.85
C MET A 817 -7.88 21.81 13.32
N VAL A 818 -8.16 21.48 14.58
CA VAL A 818 -8.00 20.14 15.15
C VAL A 818 -9.37 19.48 15.20
N ILE A 819 -9.59 18.40 14.46
CA ILE A 819 -10.80 17.57 14.55
C ILE A 819 -10.53 16.47 15.59
N TYR A 820 -11.35 16.40 16.61
CA TYR A 820 -11.20 15.50 17.75
C TYR A 820 -12.30 14.42 17.72
N ILE A 821 -11.88 13.16 17.75
CA ILE A 821 -12.74 11.96 17.70
C ILE A 821 -12.57 11.19 19.02
N PRO A 822 -13.54 11.28 19.95
CA PRO A 822 -13.55 10.55 21.23
C PRO A 822 -14.17 9.15 21.15
N LEU A 823 -14.27 8.57 19.95
CA LEU A 823 -15.03 7.37 19.65
C LEU A 823 -14.13 6.25 19.12
N GLY A 824 -14.51 5.00 19.40
CA GLY A 824 -13.74 3.81 18.99
C GLY A 824 -14.64 2.66 18.55
N SER A 825 -14.16 1.86 17.59
CA SER A 825 -14.80 0.61 17.15
C SER A 825 -13.80 -0.57 17.11
N ASN A 826 -14.26 -1.75 17.54
CA ASN A 826 -13.61 -3.04 17.27
C ASN A 826 -14.02 -3.64 15.91
N GLY A 827 -14.89 -2.94 15.17
CA GLY A 827 -15.27 -3.34 13.83
C GLY A 827 -14.16 -3.07 12.81
N GLY A 828 -14.25 -3.76 11.68
CA GLY A 828 -13.39 -3.52 10.52
C GLY A 828 -12.04 -4.23 10.57
N PRO A 829 -11.12 -3.86 9.67
CA PRO A 829 -9.86 -4.58 9.46
C PRO A 829 -8.71 -4.19 10.39
N HIS A 830 -8.78 -3.05 11.07
CA HIS A 830 -7.69 -2.52 11.93
C HIS A 830 -6.34 -2.32 11.21
N ASP A 831 -6.39 -2.05 9.91
CA ASP A 831 -5.23 -1.85 9.04
C ASP A 831 -5.25 -0.50 8.28
N GLY A 832 -6.24 0.36 8.54
CA GLY A 832 -6.35 1.69 7.94
C GLY A 832 -7.00 1.75 6.56
N ASN A 833 -7.59 0.65 6.05
CA ASN A 833 -8.12 0.61 4.68
C ASN A 833 -9.63 0.89 4.54
N THR A 834 -10.35 1.16 5.63
CA THR A 834 -11.76 1.57 5.57
C THR A 834 -11.94 2.92 4.88
N ILE A 835 -13.10 3.17 4.27
CA ILE A 835 -13.43 4.44 3.61
C ILE A 835 -13.31 5.59 4.62
N LEU A 836 -13.78 5.41 5.86
CA LEU A 836 -13.61 6.40 6.93
C LEU A 836 -12.14 6.76 7.17
N GLU A 837 -11.27 5.77 7.30
CA GLU A 837 -9.84 6.00 7.58
C GLU A 837 -9.09 6.56 6.37
N LYS A 838 -9.41 6.10 5.16
CA LYS A 838 -8.88 6.64 3.90
C LYS A 838 -9.29 8.10 3.72
N TYR A 839 -10.54 8.44 4.03
CA TYR A 839 -11.03 9.82 3.99
C TYR A 839 -10.29 10.71 5.00
N ILE A 840 -10.08 10.22 6.24
CA ILE A 840 -9.25 10.91 7.24
C ILE A 840 -7.81 11.11 6.74
N ASP A 841 -7.20 10.10 6.12
CA ASP A 841 -5.86 10.18 5.56
C ASP A 841 -5.76 11.25 4.45
N ASN A 842 -6.76 11.31 3.57
CA ASN A 842 -6.81 12.29 2.48
C ASN A 842 -6.88 13.72 3.01
N ILE A 843 -7.80 14.02 3.93
CA ILE A 843 -7.95 15.38 4.46
C ILE A 843 -6.78 15.77 5.39
N SER A 844 -6.15 14.80 6.06
CA SER A 844 -5.02 15.04 6.98
C SER A 844 -3.75 15.57 6.28
N ASN A 845 -3.70 15.49 4.95
CA ASN A 845 -2.64 16.10 4.13
C ASN A 845 -2.85 17.62 3.88
N ILE A 846 -3.96 18.18 4.34
CA ILE A 846 -4.30 19.60 4.17
C ILE A 846 -3.60 20.44 5.25
N ARG A 847 -3.01 21.56 4.83
CA ARG A 847 -2.35 22.51 5.75
C ARG A 847 -3.32 23.03 6.79
N GLY A 848 -2.88 23.05 8.05
CA GLY A 848 -3.66 23.52 9.17
C GLY A 848 -4.79 22.59 9.60
N LEU A 849 -4.84 21.35 9.09
CA LEU A 849 -5.78 20.34 9.55
C LEU A 849 -5.06 19.20 10.27
N ALA A 850 -5.61 18.76 11.40
CA ALA A 850 -5.18 17.57 12.11
C ALA A 850 -6.41 16.83 12.65
N VAL A 851 -6.42 15.50 12.53
CA VAL A 851 -7.43 14.65 13.15
C VAL A 851 -6.78 13.90 14.31
N VAL A 852 -7.40 13.90 15.49
CA VAL A 852 -6.86 13.34 16.73
C VAL A 852 -7.86 12.37 17.34
N THR A 853 -7.39 11.18 17.73
CA THR A 853 -8.19 10.14 18.40
C THR A 853 -7.36 9.38 19.43
N GLY A 854 -8.03 8.69 20.35
CA GLY A 854 -7.40 7.71 21.24
C GLY A 854 -7.29 6.31 20.60
N THR A 855 -6.43 5.45 21.13
CA THR A 855 -6.34 4.04 20.69
C THR A 855 -7.49 3.15 21.13
N GLY A 856 -8.35 3.59 22.05
CA GLY A 856 -9.42 2.80 22.65
C GLY A 856 -9.12 2.22 24.03
N ASN A 857 -10.12 1.55 24.61
CA ASN A 857 -10.13 1.02 25.99
C ASN A 857 -10.19 -0.52 26.07
N GLN A 858 -9.64 -1.23 25.07
CA GLN A 858 -9.86 -2.67 24.90
C GLN A 858 -8.64 -3.51 25.32
N GLY A 859 -7.60 -2.93 25.90
CA GLY A 859 -6.32 -3.60 26.18
C GLY A 859 -6.42 -4.85 27.06
N GLU A 860 -7.35 -4.88 27.99
CA GLU A 860 -7.62 -6.01 28.91
C GLU A 860 -9.08 -6.49 28.85
N SER A 861 -9.79 -6.16 27.77
CA SER A 861 -11.20 -6.53 27.59
C SER A 861 -11.41 -7.98 27.16
N SER A 862 -10.34 -8.72 26.82
CA SER A 862 -10.39 -10.06 26.23
C SER A 862 -11.27 -10.17 24.97
N THR A 863 -11.49 -9.06 24.26
CA THR A 863 -12.28 -8.99 23.01
C THR A 863 -11.44 -9.29 21.76
N HIS A 864 -10.13 -9.49 21.88
CA HIS A 864 -9.25 -9.82 20.76
C HIS A 864 -8.49 -11.12 21.01
N THR A 865 -8.35 -11.92 19.96
CA THR A 865 -7.43 -13.06 19.91
C THR A 865 -6.72 -13.10 18.56
N SER A 866 -5.50 -13.60 18.55
CA SER A 866 -4.70 -13.74 17.34
C SER A 866 -3.85 -15.00 17.40
N GLY A 867 -3.43 -15.49 16.23
CA GLY A 867 -2.59 -16.66 16.15
C GLY A 867 -2.00 -16.88 14.78
N THR A 868 -1.32 -18.01 14.60
CA THR A 868 -0.66 -18.37 13.34
C THR A 868 -0.81 -19.86 13.05
N LEU A 869 -1.35 -20.19 11.88
CA LEU A 869 -1.30 -21.53 11.27
C LEU A 869 0.04 -21.69 10.56
N GLN A 870 0.74 -22.82 10.71
CA GLN A 870 2.10 -22.96 10.17
C GLN A 870 2.10 -23.54 8.75
N LYS A 871 1.09 -24.33 8.39
CA LYS A 871 0.96 -24.98 7.08
C LYS A 871 -0.49 -25.34 6.75
N SER A 872 -0.76 -25.66 5.48
CA SER A 872 -2.04 -26.23 5.07
C SER A 872 -2.34 -27.53 5.82
N GLY A 873 -3.60 -27.70 6.24
CA GLY A 873 -4.08 -28.78 7.08
C GLY A 873 -3.91 -28.56 8.58
N ASP A 874 -3.20 -27.51 9.01
CA ASP A 874 -3.16 -27.14 10.43
C ASP A 874 -4.54 -26.67 10.90
N ILE A 875 -4.82 -26.92 12.19
CA ILE A 875 -6.04 -26.48 12.85
C ILE A 875 -5.67 -25.65 14.08
N LYS A 876 -6.30 -24.49 14.22
CA LYS A 876 -6.22 -23.64 15.42
C LYS A 876 -7.62 -23.36 15.94
N THR A 877 -7.82 -23.50 17.24
CA THR A 877 -9.13 -23.31 17.86
C THR A 877 -9.18 -21.95 18.54
N ILE A 878 -10.17 -21.15 18.17
CA ILE A 878 -10.62 -19.99 18.95
C ILE A 878 -11.68 -20.49 19.93
N GLU A 879 -11.46 -20.27 21.23
CA GLU A 879 -12.41 -20.61 22.28
C GLU A 879 -13.05 -19.33 22.81
N LEU A 880 -14.38 -19.28 22.72
CA LEU A 880 -15.20 -18.15 23.11
C LEU A 880 -16.09 -18.57 24.28
N LYS A 881 -15.91 -17.94 25.45
CA LYS A 881 -16.90 -18.02 26.54
C LYS A 881 -17.99 -17.01 26.25
N VAL A 882 -19.24 -17.46 26.22
CA VAL A 882 -20.42 -16.61 26.03
C VAL A 882 -21.10 -16.41 27.36
N GLY A 883 -21.40 -15.15 27.69
CA GLY A 883 -22.06 -14.76 28.94
C GLY A 883 -23.56 -15.12 28.97
N PRO A 884 -24.17 -15.15 30.17
CA PRO A 884 -25.55 -15.60 30.37
C PRO A 884 -26.62 -14.67 29.77
N PHE A 885 -26.28 -13.40 29.50
CA PHE A 885 -27.20 -12.42 28.93
C PHE A 885 -26.90 -12.08 27.46
N GLU A 886 -25.91 -12.76 26.87
CA GLU A 886 -25.62 -12.63 25.44
C GLU A 886 -26.72 -13.33 24.64
N LYS A 887 -27.36 -12.59 23.74
CA LYS A 887 -28.50 -13.11 22.98
C LYS A 887 -28.12 -13.41 21.54
N ASP A 888 -27.52 -12.45 20.86
CA ASP A 888 -27.05 -12.56 19.50
C ASP A 888 -25.62 -12.01 19.46
N LEU A 889 -24.73 -12.63 18.69
CA LEU A 889 -23.32 -12.23 18.63
C LEU A 889 -22.81 -12.23 17.21
N THR A 890 -22.15 -11.14 16.81
CA THR A 890 -21.48 -11.03 15.51
C THR A 890 -20.02 -10.66 15.71
N PHE A 891 -19.11 -11.40 15.07
CA PHE A 891 -17.67 -11.10 15.11
C PHE A 891 -16.96 -11.51 13.83
N GLY A 892 -15.85 -10.84 13.53
CA GLY A 892 -15.04 -11.07 12.33
C GLY A 892 -13.73 -11.77 12.66
N ILE A 893 -13.34 -12.70 11.78
CA ILE A 893 -12.03 -13.35 11.79
C ILE A 893 -11.32 -12.95 10.51
N TRP A 894 -10.22 -12.23 10.64
CA TRP A 894 -9.44 -11.72 9.53
C TRP A 894 -8.19 -12.55 9.32
N CYS A 895 -7.91 -12.91 8.07
CA CYS A 895 -6.80 -13.77 7.71
C CYS A 895 -6.00 -13.13 6.58
N LYS A 896 -4.67 -13.07 6.73
CA LYS A 896 -3.81 -12.28 5.84
C LYS A 896 -3.71 -12.90 4.45
N LYS A 897 -3.88 -12.12 3.39
CA LYS A 897 -3.65 -12.58 2.01
C LYS A 897 -2.21 -13.12 1.85
N PRO A 898 -2.02 -14.25 1.15
CA PRO A 898 -2.96 -14.93 0.26
C PRO A 898 -3.55 -16.19 0.92
N ASP A 899 -3.70 -16.24 2.25
CA ASP A 899 -4.17 -17.44 2.92
C ASP A 899 -5.62 -17.80 2.52
N LYS A 900 -6.04 -19.02 2.83
CA LYS A 900 -7.43 -19.48 2.74
C LYS A 900 -7.73 -20.34 3.94
N ILE A 901 -8.73 -19.97 4.73
CA ILE A 901 -9.06 -20.62 6.00
C ILE A 901 -10.55 -20.98 6.05
N SER A 902 -10.83 -22.25 6.26
CA SER A 902 -12.18 -22.75 6.55
C SER A 902 -12.46 -22.75 8.05
N ILE A 903 -13.73 -22.78 8.46
CA ILE A 903 -14.12 -22.76 9.88
C ILE A 903 -14.94 -24.00 10.25
N GLY A 904 -14.59 -24.68 11.34
CA GLY A 904 -15.43 -25.66 12.02
C GLY A 904 -16.01 -25.06 13.30
N ILE A 905 -17.18 -25.53 13.75
CA ILE A 905 -17.89 -24.94 14.89
C ILE A 905 -18.32 -26.05 15.84
N THR A 906 -18.04 -25.89 17.13
CA THR A 906 -18.56 -26.75 18.19
C THR A 906 -19.30 -25.91 19.21
N SER A 907 -20.57 -26.23 19.43
CA SER A 907 -21.44 -25.57 20.43
C SER A 907 -21.19 -26.10 21.85
N PRO A 908 -21.65 -25.39 22.90
CA PRO A 908 -21.59 -25.85 24.28
C PRO A 908 -22.27 -27.20 24.53
N ALA A 909 -23.38 -27.49 23.85
CA ALA A 909 -24.09 -28.78 23.93
C ALA A 909 -23.35 -29.92 23.21
N GLY A 910 -22.27 -29.61 22.47
CA GLY A 910 -21.43 -30.58 21.77
C GLY A 910 -21.86 -30.87 20.34
N GLU A 911 -22.82 -30.14 19.77
CA GLU A 911 -23.07 -30.20 18.33
C GLU A 911 -21.85 -29.68 17.58
N ASN A 912 -21.38 -30.46 16.60
CA ASN A 912 -20.13 -30.20 15.90
C ASN A 912 -20.36 -30.15 14.39
N ILE A 913 -19.97 -29.04 13.78
CA ILE A 913 -19.83 -28.85 12.35
C ILE A 913 -18.34 -28.94 12.03
N GLU A 914 -17.94 -30.04 11.38
CA GLU A 914 -16.51 -30.32 11.15
C GLU A 914 -15.83 -29.25 10.30
N LYS A 915 -16.48 -28.80 9.23
CA LYS A 915 -15.92 -27.82 8.30
C LYS A 915 -16.98 -27.16 7.43
N VAL A 916 -17.09 -25.85 7.58
CA VAL A 916 -17.69 -24.92 6.62
C VAL A 916 -16.57 -24.47 5.70
N SER A 917 -16.65 -24.83 4.43
CA SER A 917 -15.54 -24.56 3.49
C SER A 917 -15.56 -23.11 3.04
N ALA A 918 -14.39 -22.46 3.01
CA ALA A 918 -14.25 -21.11 2.47
C ALA A 918 -14.65 -21.07 0.99
N LYS A 919 -15.76 -20.38 0.71
CA LYS A 919 -16.33 -20.15 -0.63
C LYS A 919 -16.63 -18.67 -0.78
N ILE A 920 -16.71 -18.19 -2.01
CA ILE A 920 -16.66 -16.74 -2.28
C ILE A 920 -18.08 -16.18 -2.31
N LYS A 921 -18.37 -15.19 -1.46
CA LYS A 921 -19.67 -14.49 -1.35
C LYS A 921 -20.88 -15.43 -1.14
N GLU A 922 -20.67 -16.57 -0.48
CA GLU A 922 -21.74 -17.48 -0.08
C GLU A 922 -21.97 -17.35 1.42
N LYS A 923 -23.23 -17.14 1.82
CA LYS A 923 -23.68 -17.18 3.21
C LYS A 923 -24.17 -18.59 3.52
N GLU A 924 -23.57 -19.25 4.50
CA GLU A 924 -24.01 -20.57 4.97
C GLU A 924 -24.81 -20.38 6.26
N GLU A 925 -26.07 -20.83 6.26
CA GLU A 925 -26.94 -20.89 7.45
C GLU A 925 -26.89 -22.30 8.03
N ILE A 926 -26.63 -22.38 9.34
CA ILE A 926 -26.49 -23.62 10.09
C ILE A 926 -27.43 -23.59 11.28
N ASP A 927 -28.41 -24.49 11.28
CA ASP A 927 -29.31 -24.72 12.42
C ASP A 927 -28.67 -25.72 13.40
N LEU A 928 -28.34 -25.29 14.62
CA LEU A 928 -27.90 -26.16 15.71
C LEU A 928 -29.13 -26.58 16.52
N VAL A 929 -29.63 -27.78 16.23
CA VAL A 929 -30.99 -28.21 16.63
C VAL A 929 -31.08 -28.54 18.12
N PHE A 930 -30.02 -29.08 18.71
CA PHE A 930 -29.97 -29.41 20.14
C PHE A 930 -29.67 -28.17 21.00
N GLU A 931 -28.86 -27.23 20.51
CA GLU A 931 -28.56 -25.94 21.15
C GLU A 931 -29.72 -24.93 20.99
N GLY A 932 -30.41 -24.99 19.85
CA GLY A 932 -31.46 -24.07 19.44
C GLY A 932 -30.94 -22.71 18.93
N SER A 933 -29.66 -22.63 18.56
CA SER A 933 -29.01 -21.44 17.97
C SER A 933 -28.92 -21.56 16.45
N LYS A 934 -28.88 -20.42 15.75
CA LYS A 934 -28.59 -20.36 14.31
C LYS A 934 -27.25 -19.69 14.07
N VAL A 935 -26.37 -20.35 13.34
CA VAL A 935 -25.06 -19.78 12.99
C VAL A 935 -25.06 -19.44 11.50
N PHE A 936 -24.66 -18.21 11.19
CA PHE A 936 -24.45 -17.72 9.85
C PHE A 936 -22.96 -17.49 9.65
N ILE A 937 -22.39 -18.12 8.63
CA ILE A 937 -21.01 -17.92 8.22
C ILE A 937 -21.00 -17.27 6.85
N GLU A 938 -20.36 -16.12 6.75
CA GLU A 938 -20.21 -15.40 5.49
C GLU A 938 -18.72 -15.16 5.20
N TYR A 939 -18.30 -15.49 4.00
CA TYR A 939 -16.91 -15.40 3.55
C TYR A 939 -16.72 -14.28 2.53
N TYR A 940 -15.82 -13.36 2.85
CA TYR A 940 -15.31 -12.33 1.94
C TYR A 940 -13.89 -12.72 1.55
N LEU A 941 -13.72 -13.28 0.35
CA LEU A 941 -12.45 -13.81 -0.15
C LEU A 941 -12.30 -13.49 -1.64
N PRO A 942 -11.58 -12.41 -2.01
CA PRO A 942 -11.05 -11.38 -1.12
C PRO A 942 -12.16 -10.45 -0.57
N GLU A 943 -11.92 -9.91 0.63
CA GLU A 943 -12.60 -8.69 1.10
C GLU A 943 -12.11 -7.50 0.25
N GLU A 944 -13.06 -6.67 -0.19
CA GLU A 944 -12.84 -5.71 -1.27
C GLU A 944 -11.84 -4.59 -0.96
N LEU A 945 -11.77 -4.11 0.29
CA LEU A 945 -10.91 -2.97 0.65
C LEU A 945 -9.48 -3.38 0.98
N THR A 946 -9.31 -4.55 1.60
CA THR A 946 -8.01 -5.03 2.09
C THR A 946 -7.39 -6.09 1.19
N GLY A 947 -8.18 -6.81 0.42
CA GLY A 947 -7.77 -8.00 -0.33
C GLY A 947 -7.49 -9.23 0.56
N ASP A 948 -7.66 -9.11 1.88
CA ASP A 948 -7.51 -10.19 2.86
C ASP A 948 -8.77 -11.08 2.86
N GLU A 949 -8.74 -12.17 3.62
CA GLU A 949 -9.93 -12.99 3.89
C GLU A 949 -10.60 -12.52 5.17
N LEU A 950 -11.93 -12.31 5.11
CA LEU A 950 -12.78 -12.08 6.27
C LEU A 950 -13.81 -13.21 6.38
N ILE A 951 -13.80 -13.90 7.51
CA ILE A 951 -14.85 -14.84 7.92
C ILE A 951 -15.72 -14.12 8.94
N LEU A 952 -16.95 -13.79 8.55
CA LEU A 952 -17.92 -13.18 9.43
C LEU A 952 -18.79 -14.27 10.05
N VAL A 953 -18.84 -14.30 11.38
CA VAL A 953 -19.65 -15.23 12.16
C VAL A 953 -20.78 -14.43 12.82
N LYS A 954 -22.03 -14.76 12.53
CA LYS A 954 -23.21 -14.26 13.26
C LYS A 954 -23.94 -15.43 13.90
N ILE A 955 -24.25 -15.34 15.18
CA ILE A 955 -24.98 -16.37 15.93
C ILE A 955 -26.23 -15.74 16.51
N GLU A 956 -27.39 -16.25 16.13
CA GLU A 956 -28.68 -15.84 16.69
C GLU A 956 -29.13 -16.82 17.77
N ASN A 957 -29.71 -16.28 18.86
CA ASN A 957 -30.08 -17.03 20.06
C ASN A 957 -28.91 -17.86 20.59
N ILE A 958 -27.73 -17.23 20.72
CA ILE A 958 -26.52 -17.85 21.27
C ILE A 958 -26.77 -18.30 22.70
N ARG A 959 -26.15 -19.42 23.08
CA ARG A 959 -26.27 -19.99 24.42
C ARG A 959 -25.00 -19.78 25.22
N GLU A 960 -25.18 -19.53 26.51
CA GLU A 960 -24.12 -19.45 27.50
C GLU A 960 -23.25 -20.72 27.46
N GLY A 961 -21.94 -20.55 27.55
CA GLY A 961 -21.00 -21.67 27.58
C GLY A 961 -19.77 -21.42 26.73
N ILE A 962 -19.01 -22.48 26.45
CA ILE A 962 -17.79 -22.40 25.65
C ILE A 962 -18.09 -22.86 24.23
N TRP A 963 -18.02 -21.93 23.29
CA TRP A 963 -18.05 -22.17 21.86
C TRP A 963 -16.63 -22.34 21.34
N ARG A 964 -16.44 -23.27 20.39
CA ARG A 964 -15.14 -23.50 19.75
C ARG A 964 -15.24 -23.30 18.26
N PHE A 965 -14.34 -22.50 17.70
CA PHE A 965 -14.21 -22.24 16.28
C PHE A 965 -12.87 -22.76 15.80
N ASN A 966 -12.89 -23.86 15.03
CA ASN A 966 -11.70 -24.52 14.51
C ASN A 966 -11.33 -23.90 13.15
N LEU A 967 -10.31 -23.06 13.12
CA LEU A 967 -9.73 -22.52 11.90
C LEU A 967 -8.86 -23.57 11.22
N ILE A 968 -9.24 -23.96 10.01
CA ILE A 968 -8.61 -25.03 9.23
C ILE A 968 -7.90 -24.38 8.04
N GLY A 969 -6.57 -24.47 8.00
CA GLY A 969 -5.79 -23.88 6.92
C GLY A 969 -5.93 -24.64 5.60
N ASP A 970 -6.67 -24.13 4.65
CA ASP A 970 -6.76 -24.72 3.30
C ASP A 970 -5.53 -24.37 2.47
N LEU A 971 -5.14 -23.10 2.49
CA LEU A 971 -3.90 -22.59 1.90
C LEU A 971 -3.22 -21.67 2.90
N ILE A 972 -2.04 -22.06 3.40
CA ILE A 972 -1.30 -21.25 4.37
C ILE A 972 0.05 -20.84 3.81
N VAL A 973 0.28 -19.54 3.84
CA VAL A 973 1.47 -18.84 3.37
C VAL A 973 1.95 -17.88 4.47
N ASN A 974 1.07 -17.03 5.01
CA ASN A 974 1.39 -16.18 6.18
C ASN A 974 1.02 -16.88 7.49
N GLY A 975 -0.18 -17.46 7.52
CA GLY A 975 -0.78 -18.15 8.65
C GLY A 975 -1.45 -17.25 9.67
N ARG A 976 -1.20 -15.94 9.67
CA ARG A 976 -1.71 -15.03 10.69
C ARG A 976 -3.21 -14.83 10.56
N TYR A 977 -3.90 -15.00 11.69
CA TYR A 977 -5.29 -14.60 11.87
C TYR A 977 -5.45 -13.70 13.09
N ASP A 978 -6.43 -12.83 13.05
CA ASP A 978 -6.86 -11.97 14.14
C ASP A 978 -8.40 -11.97 14.20
N ALA A 979 -8.99 -12.10 15.38
CA ALA A 979 -10.43 -12.08 15.58
C ALA A 979 -10.81 -11.09 16.68
N TRP A 980 -11.84 -10.29 16.43
CA TRP A 980 -12.34 -9.28 17.35
C TRP A 980 -13.82 -9.46 17.63
N LEU A 981 -14.18 -9.54 18.90
CA LEU A 981 -15.55 -9.34 19.37
C LEU A 981 -15.90 -7.84 19.31
N PRO A 982 -17.20 -7.49 19.26
CA PRO A 982 -17.61 -6.12 19.51
C PRO A 982 -17.05 -5.63 20.86
N GLN A 983 -16.79 -4.33 20.96
CA GLN A 983 -16.16 -3.73 22.13
C GLN A 983 -16.99 -3.93 23.41
N GLU A 984 -16.33 -3.96 24.57
CA GLU A 984 -16.93 -4.27 25.88
C GLU A 984 -18.26 -3.55 26.20
N PRO A 985 -18.49 -2.26 25.85
CA PRO A 985 -19.78 -1.61 26.09
C PRO A 985 -20.97 -2.22 25.32
N ILE A 986 -20.71 -3.06 24.31
CA ILE A 986 -21.72 -3.63 23.40
C ILE A 986 -22.10 -5.06 23.77
N ILE A 987 -21.16 -5.84 24.31
CA ILE A 987 -21.34 -7.27 24.62
C ILE A 987 -21.57 -7.50 26.12
N ASP A 988 -22.01 -8.70 26.49
CA ASP A 988 -22.06 -9.10 27.89
C ASP A 988 -20.65 -9.15 28.50
N LYS A 989 -20.51 -8.69 29.75
CA LYS A 989 -19.19 -8.59 30.43
C LYS A 989 -18.51 -9.94 30.66
N GLU A 990 -19.26 -11.03 30.64
CA GLU A 990 -18.70 -12.38 30.73
C GLU A 990 -18.34 -12.99 29.36
N THR A 991 -18.81 -12.40 28.26
CA THR A 991 -18.49 -12.80 26.89
C THR A 991 -17.06 -12.40 26.54
N GLN A 992 -16.19 -13.38 26.31
CA GLN A 992 -14.77 -13.13 26.06
C GLN A 992 -14.07 -14.29 25.35
N PHE A 993 -12.97 -14.00 24.66
CA PHE A 993 -12.05 -15.05 24.22
C PHE A 993 -11.28 -15.60 25.41
N LEU A 994 -11.23 -16.94 25.53
CA LEU A 994 -10.46 -17.60 26.59
C LEU A 994 -8.95 -17.52 26.37
N ASN A 995 -8.52 -17.45 25.11
CA ASN A 995 -7.13 -17.30 24.70
C ASN A 995 -6.92 -15.90 24.08
N SER A 996 -7.21 -14.85 24.84
CA SER A 996 -7.10 -13.46 24.36
C SER A 996 -5.66 -12.99 24.19
N THR A 997 -5.46 -11.99 23.35
CA THR A 997 -4.18 -11.29 23.19
C THR A 997 -4.36 -9.80 23.51
N PRO A 998 -3.49 -9.19 24.34
CA PRO A 998 -3.63 -7.78 24.74
C PRO A 998 -3.12 -6.78 23.69
N TYR A 999 -2.55 -7.26 22.58
CA TYR A 999 -1.95 -6.45 21.52
C TYR A 999 -2.81 -6.48 20.26
N THR A 1000 -2.74 -5.43 19.44
CA THR A 1000 -3.63 -5.24 18.26
C THR A 1000 -5.08 -4.96 18.70
N THR A 1001 -5.23 -4.37 19.90
CA THR A 1001 -6.50 -3.96 20.50
C THR A 1001 -6.85 -2.51 20.15
N ILE A 1002 -6.11 -1.88 19.24
CA ILE A 1002 -6.35 -0.50 18.79
C ILE A 1002 -7.72 -0.43 18.09
N GLN A 1003 -8.52 0.58 18.39
CA GLN A 1003 -9.84 0.76 17.81
C GLN A 1003 -9.78 1.67 16.59
N MET A 1004 -10.62 1.42 15.58
CA MET A 1004 -10.82 2.39 14.50
C MET A 1004 -11.42 3.69 15.06
N PRO A 1005 -11.09 4.89 14.51
CA PRO A 1005 -10.25 5.12 13.33
C PRO A 1005 -8.76 5.30 13.66
N SER A 1006 -8.29 4.89 14.85
CA SER A 1006 -6.90 5.10 15.29
C SER A 1006 -5.86 4.36 14.46
N SER A 1007 -6.30 3.38 13.65
CA SER A 1007 -5.49 2.69 12.65
C SER A 1007 -5.25 3.49 11.36
N SER A 1008 -5.85 4.68 11.13
CA SER A 1008 -5.51 5.54 9.98
C SER A 1008 -4.00 5.88 9.94
N LYS A 1009 -3.43 6.09 8.73
CA LYS A 1009 -1.99 6.33 8.57
C LYS A 1009 -1.58 7.72 9.08
N SER A 1010 -2.44 8.72 8.87
CA SER A 1010 -2.14 10.13 9.10
C SER A 1010 -2.76 10.71 10.37
N ILE A 1011 -3.75 10.01 10.97
CA ILE A 1011 -4.38 10.42 12.23
C ILE A 1011 -3.36 10.48 13.37
N LEU A 1012 -3.50 11.44 14.28
CA LEU A 1012 -2.69 11.50 15.49
C LEU A 1012 -3.36 10.64 16.57
N SER A 1013 -2.74 9.51 16.89
CA SER A 1013 -3.28 8.50 17.79
C SER A 1013 -2.48 8.42 19.09
N THR A 1014 -3.18 8.37 20.23
CA THR A 1014 -2.54 8.25 21.55
C THR A 1014 -3.14 7.16 22.43
N SER A 1015 -2.26 6.39 23.08
CA SER A 1015 -2.64 5.53 24.20
C SER A 1015 -2.60 6.34 25.50
N PHE A 1016 -3.03 5.71 26.60
CA PHE A 1016 -3.10 6.40 27.87
C PHE A 1016 -2.42 5.66 29.03
N TYR A 1017 -1.91 6.45 29.96
CA TYR A 1017 -1.18 5.95 31.13
C TYR A 1017 -1.58 6.71 32.40
N ASN A 1018 -1.17 6.16 33.55
CA ASN A 1018 -1.28 6.84 34.83
C ASN A 1018 -0.15 7.85 34.98
N GLN A 1019 -0.49 9.14 34.81
CA GLN A 1019 0.46 10.24 34.88
C GLN A 1019 1.08 10.48 36.27
N ASN A 1020 0.56 9.87 37.33
CA ASN A 1020 1.12 10.06 38.69
C ASN A 1020 2.31 9.16 39.00
N ASN A 1021 2.40 8.01 38.34
CA ASN A 1021 3.43 6.99 38.60
C ASN A 1021 4.11 6.47 37.32
N ASN A 1022 3.75 7.02 36.15
CA ASN A 1022 4.26 6.60 34.84
C ASN A 1022 4.02 5.11 34.51
N SER A 1023 2.91 4.52 34.97
CA SER A 1023 2.52 3.13 34.63
C SER A 1023 1.46 3.08 33.53
N ILE A 1024 1.56 2.09 32.63
CA ILE A 1024 0.50 1.78 31.65
C ILE A 1024 -0.75 1.30 32.39
N LEU A 1025 -1.93 1.69 31.91
CA LEU A 1025 -3.20 1.18 32.38
C LEU A 1025 -3.61 -0.03 31.56
N GLY A 1026 -4.17 -1.03 32.25
CA GLY A 1026 -4.57 -2.30 31.67
C GLY A 1026 -5.58 -2.13 30.54
N GLU A 1027 -6.53 -1.24 30.79
CA GLU A 1027 -7.61 -0.85 29.90
C GLU A 1027 -7.11 -0.17 28.62
N SER A 1028 -5.93 0.45 28.61
CA SER A 1028 -5.43 1.13 27.41
C SER A 1028 -5.17 0.16 26.28
N SER A 1029 -5.90 0.35 25.17
CA SER A 1029 -5.61 -0.36 23.92
C SER A 1029 -4.17 -0.12 23.49
N ARG A 1030 -3.53 -1.19 23.04
CA ARG A 1030 -2.09 -1.23 22.76
C ARG A 1030 -1.76 -2.23 21.65
N GLY A 1031 -0.56 -2.11 21.11
CA GLY A 1031 -0.09 -2.90 19.98
C GLY A 1031 -0.28 -2.24 18.64
N TYR A 1032 0.44 -2.78 17.66
CA TYR A 1032 0.47 -2.27 16.31
C TYR A 1032 -0.84 -2.60 15.57
N THR A 1033 -1.06 -1.92 14.46
CA THR A 1033 -2.10 -2.27 13.48
C THR A 1033 -1.90 -3.69 12.95
N ARG A 1034 -2.94 -4.28 12.35
CA ARG A 1034 -2.87 -5.65 11.79
C ARG A 1034 -1.76 -5.79 10.74
N ASP A 1035 -1.51 -4.73 9.96
CA ASP A 1035 -0.43 -4.64 8.97
C ASP A 1035 0.94 -4.25 9.56
N GLY A 1036 1.03 -3.99 10.87
CA GLY A 1036 2.29 -3.83 11.63
C GLY A 1036 2.81 -2.40 11.73
N ARG A 1037 2.03 -1.38 11.34
CA ARG A 1037 2.35 0.03 11.57
C ARG A 1037 2.25 0.37 13.06
N ILE A 1038 3.20 1.20 13.51
CA ILE A 1038 3.31 1.64 14.89
C ILE A 1038 2.17 2.58 15.24
N VAL A 1039 1.30 2.10 16.12
CA VAL A 1039 0.25 2.84 16.82
C VAL A 1039 0.29 2.32 18.26
N PRO A 1040 0.09 3.15 19.30
CA PRO A 1040 -0.09 4.61 19.28
C PRO A 1040 1.12 5.35 18.71
N ASP A 1041 0.95 6.60 18.27
CA ASP A 1041 2.08 7.46 17.93
C ASP A 1041 2.87 7.83 19.19
N ILE A 1042 2.14 8.24 20.25
CA ILE A 1042 2.67 8.63 21.55
C ILE A 1042 1.67 8.27 22.66
N THR A 1043 2.07 8.37 23.91
CA THR A 1043 1.19 8.16 25.08
C THR A 1043 0.94 9.48 25.82
N THR A 1044 -0.30 9.68 26.26
CA THR A 1044 -0.70 10.86 27.02
C THR A 1044 -1.32 10.45 28.36
N GLY A 1045 -1.20 11.30 29.39
CA GLY A 1045 -1.86 11.03 30.67
C GLY A 1045 -3.37 10.95 30.48
N GLY A 1046 -4.02 9.93 31.02
CA GLY A 1046 -5.46 9.72 30.78
C GLY A 1046 -6.21 9.19 32.00
N LEU A 1047 -5.64 9.28 33.20
CA LEU A 1047 -6.27 8.81 34.41
C LEU A 1047 -6.77 9.97 35.26
N ASN A 1048 -8.07 10.02 35.56
CA ASN A 1048 -8.69 10.96 36.49
C ASN A 1048 -8.39 12.43 36.15
N ILE A 1049 -8.55 12.78 34.87
CA ILE A 1049 -8.39 14.15 34.38
C ILE A 1049 -9.56 15.00 34.88
N LYS A 1050 -9.27 16.13 35.52
CA LYS A 1050 -10.30 17.08 35.97
C LYS A 1050 -10.94 17.81 34.80
N THR A 1051 -12.25 17.93 34.81
CA THR A 1051 -13.03 18.67 33.82
C THR A 1051 -14.36 19.14 34.42
N ILE A 1052 -15.25 19.67 33.58
CA ILE A 1052 -16.58 20.17 33.94
C ILE A 1052 -17.69 19.33 33.33
N ASP A 1053 -18.78 19.11 34.07
CA ASP A 1053 -20.02 18.53 33.56
C ASP A 1053 -21.04 19.62 33.13
N ASN A 1054 -22.18 19.19 32.58
CA ASN A 1054 -23.30 20.08 32.19
C ASN A 1054 -23.91 20.89 33.36
N SER A 1055 -23.64 20.50 34.61
CA SER A 1055 -24.09 21.25 35.79
C SER A 1055 -23.06 22.31 36.22
N GLY A 1056 -21.94 22.41 35.51
CA GLY A 1056 -20.81 23.27 35.88
C GLY A 1056 -19.99 22.74 37.06
N ARG A 1057 -20.18 21.47 37.46
CA ARG A 1057 -19.44 20.85 38.57
C ARG A 1057 -18.12 20.31 38.06
N VAL A 1058 -17.10 20.37 38.91
CA VAL A 1058 -15.82 19.71 38.65
C VAL A 1058 -15.99 18.20 38.79
N VAL A 1059 -15.68 17.47 37.72
CA VAL A 1059 -15.74 16.01 37.66
C VAL A 1059 -14.42 15.45 37.15
N MET A 1060 -14.21 14.15 37.26
CA MET A 1060 -13.05 13.45 36.71
C MET A 1060 -13.48 12.54 35.56
N VAL A 1061 -12.62 12.44 34.56
CA VAL A 1061 -12.78 11.52 33.43
C VAL A 1061 -11.47 10.77 33.18
N SER A 1062 -11.59 9.51 32.78
CA SER A 1062 -10.45 8.64 32.48
C SER A 1062 -10.66 7.96 31.13
N GLY A 1063 -9.58 7.42 30.56
CA GLY A 1063 -9.63 6.58 29.36
C GLY A 1063 -9.05 7.26 28.12
N SER A 1064 -9.24 6.60 26.98
CA SER A 1064 -8.69 7.04 25.69
C SER A 1064 -9.22 8.40 25.24
N SER A 1065 -10.50 8.70 25.49
CA SER A 1065 -11.09 10.02 25.21
C SER A 1065 -10.38 11.11 26.02
N ALA A 1066 -10.20 10.94 27.33
CA ALA A 1066 -9.51 11.92 28.17
C ALA A 1066 -8.07 12.22 27.71
N ALA A 1067 -7.30 11.18 27.36
CA ALA A 1067 -5.92 11.32 26.89
C ALA A 1067 -5.84 11.99 25.50
N SER A 1068 -6.70 11.59 24.58
CA SER A 1068 -6.73 12.17 23.23
C SER A 1068 -7.26 13.60 23.22
N ALA A 1069 -8.11 14.00 24.16
CA ALA A 1069 -8.50 15.39 24.40
C ALA A 1069 -7.30 16.27 24.79
N ILE A 1070 -6.41 15.78 25.68
CA ILE A 1070 -5.17 16.48 26.01
C ILE A 1070 -4.27 16.61 24.77
N TYR A 1071 -4.19 15.54 23.97
CA TYR A 1071 -3.39 15.55 22.74
C TYR A 1071 -3.96 16.53 21.70
N ALA A 1072 -5.28 16.65 21.58
CA ALA A 1072 -5.95 17.64 20.74
C ALA A 1072 -5.63 19.08 21.17
N GLY A 1073 -5.61 19.33 22.48
CA GLY A 1073 -5.15 20.61 23.04
C GLY A 1073 -3.68 20.90 22.68
N ALA A 1074 -2.78 19.93 22.81
CA ALA A 1074 -1.39 20.08 22.41
C ALA A 1074 -1.24 20.38 20.90
N CYS A 1075 -2.07 19.77 20.05
CA CYS A 1075 -2.13 20.08 18.62
C CYS A 1075 -2.57 21.54 18.37
N ALA A 1076 -3.56 22.03 19.12
CA ALA A 1076 -3.99 23.42 19.02
C ALA A 1076 -2.89 24.41 19.42
N LEU A 1077 -2.12 24.11 20.47
CA LEU A 1077 -0.94 24.92 20.85
C LEU A 1077 0.11 24.95 19.73
N MET A 1078 0.37 23.80 19.10
CA MET A 1078 1.32 23.71 17.99
C MET A 1078 0.84 24.44 16.72
N PHE A 1079 -0.46 24.43 16.42
CA PHE A 1079 -1.02 25.22 15.32
C PHE A 1079 -0.99 26.73 15.60
N GLN A 1080 -1.21 27.17 16.84
CA GLN A 1080 -0.98 28.56 17.21
C GLN A 1080 0.47 28.95 16.92
N TRP A 1081 1.41 28.19 17.48
CA TRP A 1081 2.84 28.48 17.31
C TRP A 1081 3.28 28.46 15.84
N GLY A 1082 2.91 27.44 15.07
CA GLY A 1082 3.40 27.29 13.71
C GLY A 1082 2.65 28.15 12.69
N ILE A 1083 1.31 28.15 12.71
CA ILE A 1083 0.49 28.78 11.68
C ILE A 1083 0.10 30.20 12.09
N VAL A 1084 -0.50 30.37 13.27
CA VAL A 1084 -1.03 31.68 13.71
C VAL A 1084 0.11 32.68 13.97
N GLU A 1085 1.19 32.23 14.58
CA GLU A 1085 2.38 33.05 14.85
C GLU A 1085 3.43 33.00 13.72
N GLY A 1086 3.21 32.17 12.70
CA GLY A 1086 4.02 32.13 11.48
C GLY A 1086 5.38 31.44 11.61
N ASN A 1087 5.66 30.71 12.70
CA ASN A 1087 6.94 30.02 12.88
C ASN A 1087 7.10 28.83 11.92
N ASP A 1088 6.01 28.16 11.56
CA ASP A 1088 5.93 27.05 10.60
C ASP A 1088 4.56 27.01 9.89
N PRO A 1089 4.33 27.86 8.87
CA PRO A 1089 3.03 28.00 8.22
C PRO A 1089 2.67 26.79 7.34
N THR A 1090 3.53 25.78 7.25
CA THR A 1090 3.28 24.55 6.48
C THR A 1090 2.91 23.37 7.39
N LEU A 1091 2.48 23.61 8.63
CA LEU A 1091 2.02 22.55 9.53
C LEU A 1091 0.74 21.87 9.02
N TYR A 1092 0.69 20.56 9.19
CA TYR A 1092 -0.44 19.65 8.93
C TYR A 1092 -0.17 18.37 9.77
N ALA A 1093 -1.09 17.40 9.73
CA ALA A 1093 -1.10 16.24 10.64
C ALA A 1093 0.24 15.49 10.76
N VAL A 1094 0.84 15.04 9.65
CA VAL A 1094 2.08 14.23 9.69
C VAL A 1094 3.28 15.02 10.23
N LYS A 1095 3.35 16.33 9.94
CA LYS A 1095 4.42 17.19 10.46
C LYS A 1095 4.26 17.45 11.96
N LEU A 1096 3.01 17.60 12.44
CA LEU A 1096 2.72 17.67 13.87
C LEU A 1096 3.12 16.38 14.58
N LYS A 1097 2.67 15.23 14.06
CA LYS A 1097 3.03 13.89 14.57
C LYS A 1097 4.55 13.73 14.70
N THR A 1098 5.31 14.15 13.68
CA THR A 1098 6.78 14.16 13.68
C THR A 1098 7.35 15.01 14.82
N TYR A 1099 6.82 16.22 15.04
CA TYR A 1099 7.28 17.10 16.11
C TYR A 1099 7.05 16.49 17.48
N PHE A 1100 5.86 15.92 17.73
CA PHE A 1100 5.56 15.24 18.97
C PHE A 1100 6.46 14.01 19.20
N ILE A 1101 6.66 13.16 18.18
CA ILE A 1101 7.53 11.98 18.26
C ILE A 1101 8.98 12.36 18.63
N ARG A 1102 9.53 13.42 18.00
CA ARG A 1102 10.90 13.86 18.30
C ARG A 1102 11.04 14.46 19.70
N GLY A 1103 9.99 15.16 20.15
CA GLY A 1103 9.94 15.76 21.48
C GLY A 1103 9.58 14.81 22.61
N ALA A 1104 9.08 13.61 22.31
CA ALA A 1104 8.55 12.68 23.30
C ALA A 1104 9.60 12.25 24.33
N THR A 1105 9.17 12.16 25.60
CA THR A 1105 10.00 11.61 26.69
C THR A 1105 10.03 10.09 26.58
N ARG A 1106 11.21 9.50 26.79
CA ARG A 1106 11.43 8.04 26.75
C ARG A 1106 11.98 7.59 28.10
N ARG A 1107 11.45 6.48 28.62
CA ARG A 1107 11.92 5.88 29.88
C ARG A 1107 13.20 5.08 29.61
N GLU A 1108 14.24 5.26 30.43
CA GLU A 1108 15.58 4.68 30.20
C GLU A 1108 15.59 3.14 30.13
N SER A 1109 14.65 2.47 30.80
CA SER A 1109 14.54 1.01 30.85
C SER A 1109 13.82 0.38 29.65
N ASP A 1110 13.18 1.19 28.80
CA ASP A 1110 12.32 0.71 27.74
C ASP A 1110 12.99 0.85 26.36
N SER A 1111 12.70 -0.08 25.45
CA SER A 1111 13.01 0.08 24.04
C SER A 1111 11.86 0.80 23.34
N TYR A 1112 12.18 1.76 22.47
CA TYR A 1112 11.20 2.50 21.68
C TYR A 1112 11.50 2.36 20.18
N PRO A 1113 10.48 2.40 19.29
CA PRO A 1113 9.06 2.39 19.63
C PRO A 1113 8.61 1.03 20.20
N ASN A 1114 7.54 1.03 21.01
CA ASN A 1114 6.96 -0.20 21.55
C ASN A 1114 5.41 -0.19 21.52
N PRO A 1115 4.77 -1.37 21.62
CA PRO A 1115 3.31 -1.53 21.59
C PRO A 1115 2.50 -0.66 22.56
N GLU A 1116 3.05 -0.36 23.74
CA GLU A 1116 2.33 0.32 24.82
C GLU A 1116 2.47 1.83 24.73
N TRP A 1117 3.69 2.29 24.49
CA TRP A 1117 4.07 3.69 24.59
C TRP A 1117 4.19 4.40 23.24
N GLY A 1118 4.16 3.65 22.14
CA GLY A 1118 4.45 4.18 20.81
C GLY A 1118 5.89 4.69 20.77
N TYR A 1119 6.09 5.95 20.37
CA TYR A 1119 7.40 6.59 20.35
C TYR A 1119 7.82 7.27 21.66
N GLY A 1120 6.94 7.30 22.67
CA GLY A 1120 7.20 7.91 23.97
C GLY A 1120 6.01 8.70 24.53
N ILE A 1121 6.25 9.40 25.63
CA ILE A 1121 5.27 10.20 26.36
C ILE A 1121 5.23 11.62 25.77
N LEU A 1122 4.04 12.18 25.56
CA LEU A 1122 3.84 13.55 25.10
C LEU A 1122 4.65 14.55 25.95
N ASN A 1123 5.54 15.32 25.32
CA ASN A 1123 6.35 16.34 26.00
C ASN A 1123 6.56 17.55 25.08
N LEU A 1124 5.71 18.57 25.24
CA LEU A 1124 5.78 19.82 24.47
C LEU A 1124 7.10 20.57 24.66
N ARG A 1125 7.71 20.52 25.84
CA ARG A 1125 9.02 21.13 26.08
C ARG A 1125 10.09 20.47 25.21
N GLY A 1126 10.11 19.14 25.19
CA GLY A 1126 11.00 18.36 24.33
C GLY A 1126 10.78 18.70 22.85
N VAL A 1127 9.54 18.96 22.42
CA VAL A 1127 9.25 19.44 21.06
C VAL A 1127 9.97 20.77 20.78
N PHE A 1128 9.79 21.78 21.63
CA PHE A 1128 10.39 23.10 21.41
C PHE A 1128 11.92 23.10 21.58
N GLU A 1129 12.49 22.27 22.45
CA GLU A 1129 13.95 22.08 22.55
C GLU A 1129 14.52 21.53 21.24
N ASN A 1130 13.85 20.54 20.64
CA ASN A 1130 14.24 19.99 19.34
C ASN A 1130 14.08 21.02 18.21
N VAL A 1131 13.04 21.85 18.26
CA VAL A 1131 12.80 22.91 17.25
C VAL A 1131 13.78 24.09 17.39
N ARG A 1132 14.22 24.45 18.60
CA ARG A 1132 15.12 25.59 18.87
C ARG A 1132 16.51 25.42 18.26
N SER A 1133 16.95 24.19 18.02
CA SER A 1133 18.17 23.92 17.23
C SER A 1133 18.13 24.50 15.80
N LYS A 1134 16.93 24.87 15.29
CA LYS A 1134 16.70 25.34 13.92
C LYS A 1134 16.75 26.87 13.72
N THR A 1135 16.76 27.70 14.76
CA THR A 1135 16.49 29.16 14.61
C THR A 1135 17.64 30.01 14.04
N ASN A 1136 18.81 29.45 13.71
CA ASN A 1136 19.94 30.26 13.20
C ASN A 1136 19.99 30.46 11.67
N ASN A 1137 19.11 29.85 10.88
CA ASN A 1137 19.08 30.08 9.43
C ASN A 1137 17.67 30.45 8.96
N LYS A 1138 17.51 31.71 8.53
CA LYS A 1138 16.28 32.24 7.92
C LYS A 1138 15.79 31.29 6.81
N ARG A 1139 14.57 30.78 6.99
CA ARG A 1139 13.82 30.01 5.98
C ARG A 1139 13.54 30.91 4.78
N ASN A 1140 14.29 30.68 3.70
CA ASN A 1140 13.89 30.99 2.34
C ASN A 1140 13.74 29.63 1.66
N ILE A 1141 12.49 29.24 1.34
CA ILE A 1141 12.24 28.17 0.38
C ILE A 1141 12.78 28.67 -0.96
N PHE A 1142 13.99 28.26 -1.29
CA PHE A 1142 14.56 28.38 -2.62
C PHE A 1142 15.44 27.16 -2.83
N ILE A 1143 15.10 26.34 -3.83
CA ILE A 1143 16.09 25.54 -4.54
C ILE A 1143 17.07 26.57 -5.11
N ARG A 1144 18.17 26.82 -4.40
CA ARG A 1144 19.30 27.55 -4.96
C ARG A 1144 19.97 26.58 -5.91
N ILE A 1145 19.52 26.60 -7.17
CA ILE A 1145 20.31 26.03 -8.26
C ILE A 1145 21.68 26.74 -8.18
N PRO A 1146 22.77 26.01 -7.92
CA PRO A 1146 24.09 26.60 -7.89
C PRO A 1146 24.32 27.37 -9.20
N LYS A 1147 24.88 28.58 -9.13
CA LYS A 1147 25.08 29.43 -10.33
C LYS A 1147 25.89 28.74 -11.46
N PHE A 1148 26.58 27.65 -11.17
CA PHE A 1148 27.30 26.85 -12.18
C PHE A 1148 26.40 25.91 -13.00
N ILE A 1149 25.16 25.61 -12.55
CA ILE A 1149 24.18 24.83 -13.32
C ILE A 1149 23.38 25.73 -14.28
N ILE A 1150 23.39 27.06 -14.08
CA ILE A 1150 22.74 28.05 -14.96
C ILE A 1150 23.68 28.54 -16.09
N LYS A 1151 24.89 27.99 -16.21
CA LYS A 1151 25.84 28.33 -17.29
C LYS A 1151 26.10 27.18 -18.23
#